data_AF-A0A1J9QGK5-F1
#
_entry.id   AF-A0A1J9QGK5-F1
#
_cell.length_a   1.000
_cell.length_b   1.000
_cell.length_c   1.000
_cell.angle_alpha   90.00
_cell.angle_beta   90.00
_cell.angle_gamma   90.00
#
_symmetry.space_group_name_H-M   'P 1'
#
loop_
_entity.id
_entity.type
_entity.pdbx_description
1 polymer ?
#
loop_
_entity_poly.entity_id
_entity_poly.type
_entity_poly.pdbx_seq_one_letter_code
_entity_poly.pdbx_strand_id
1 'polypeptide(L)'
;MATANEHEGNRGLESLDGSEHQSSYIYKAIKKNNSQVERPSKRRKVASAPASPKQHDLPFAPLLEGEEDIESVKLRYRLFQRFWANQDQQIQAILRDVDSEILSSVSRFIEQTSPATCDGRIPAGLITLGSNLSLMGRLLDRLHEQLQSNTAGQVVTLDSGNASNLKTVLKHIIRSGTTPTNGIDGDRVLPMDRTGPKPLAYDLDILHGHVKEKGIRNVVIAFRDSESFDHGLLADLISLLSSWADRIPFVLLFGIATSVELFEARLPRSLVNLLQGRRFDIQDSGDSVDRIYTTLQMCQEGTLWLGPNVSRILFEKSSDHFQSPEGFANGIKYAYMAHFFANPLSTLLSIVETVNTPGSDLCEAIRNTPSFRRHVQHLLDDVEVETARSLIEDDEFLAQHAKAMLRGGKEKISSMLHSVESLLIVLRFLKIPRTPMLSELIIQALSGELLNSTIVEDMLAAIKKSPSNTVEGLLGAIPPVMEELDVFRELRGTLQSLLRKSKGSGPLRSEYDEYHSAHKTTVVGQRVKLTKGKAKLSKQDIEYTTFVNDLSVAFQDYFSSNLIPLQDLFMHEAFLYDLKTPIKDAFTPRPRYTIERALSAPFDYLITSADDENTTPSKPAISILYSLYSETGSLVNVYDLWRAYFTMAGGEDGEESDERQGLALFYSALSELKMMGMIKHSKKKIDHLVKSAWKGL
;
A
#
# COMPACT_ATOMS: atom_id res chain seq x y z
N MET A 1 -8.05 80.84 9.12
CA MET A 1 -6.76 81.48 9.45
C MET A 1 -6.19 80.70 10.63
N ALA A 2 -5.36 79.70 10.39
CA ALA A 2 -3.93 79.78 10.05
C ALA A 2 -3.10 79.37 11.27
N THR A 3 -2.44 78.22 11.12
CA THR A 3 -1.12 77.85 11.66
C THR A 3 -0.92 77.78 13.18
N ALA A 4 -0.69 76.56 13.69
CA ALA A 4 0.60 76.13 14.27
C ALA A 4 0.39 74.97 15.28
N ASN A 5 0.90 73.78 14.97
CA ASN A 5 1.63 72.90 15.90
C ASN A 5 1.99 71.58 15.20
N GLU A 6 3.09 71.61 14.45
CA GLU A 6 3.90 70.42 14.16
C GLU A 6 4.91 70.27 15.31
N HIS A 7 4.67 69.31 16.21
CA HIS A 7 5.69 68.53 16.94
C HIS A 7 5.06 67.74 18.11
N GLU A 8 4.35 66.67 17.77
CA GLU A 8 4.31 65.44 18.58
C GLU A 8 4.40 64.32 17.54
N GLY A 9 5.53 63.63 17.39
CA GLY A 9 6.16 62.89 18.46
C GLY A 9 5.95 61.42 18.12
N ASN A 10 6.71 60.97 17.12
CA ASN A 10 6.82 59.62 16.59
C ASN A 10 7.12 58.60 17.71
N ARG A 11 6.11 58.18 18.47
CA ARG A 11 6.18 57.13 19.50
C ARG A 11 4.97 56.23 19.37
N GLY A 12 5.01 55.36 18.37
CA GLY A 12 3.96 54.37 18.16
C GLY A 12 4.33 53.31 17.15
N LEU A 13 5.55 52.72 17.25
CA LEU A 13 5.95 51.55 16.46
C LEU A 13 7.16 50.77 17.02
N GLU A 14 7.55 50.97 18.29
CA GLU A 14 8.63 50.21 18.95
C GLU A 14 8.11 49.08 19.87
N SER A 15 7.15 48.28 19.40
CA SER A 15 6.72 47.07 20.16
C SER A 15 6.47 45.85 19.28
N LEU A 16 7.11 45.75 18.12
CA LEU A 16 7.23 44.49 17.41
C LEU A 16 8.51 43.84 17.95
N ASP A 17 8.35 42.84 18.81
CA ASP A 17 9.47 42.01 19.28
C ASP A 17 10.29 41.59 18.04
N GLY A 18 11.61 41.83 18.05
CA GLY A 18 12.54 41.57 16.93
C GLY A 18 12.66 40.09 16.49
N SER A 19 11.67 39.27 16.82
CA SER A 19 11.44 37.91 16.37
C SER A 19 10.82 37.80 14.97
N GLU A 20 10.27 38.88 14.38
CA GLU A 20 9.61 38.81 13.06
C GLU A 20 10.51 38.32 11.91
N HIS A 21 11.83 38.41 12.07
CA HIS A 21 12.82 37.93 11.09
C HIS A 21 13.24 36.47 11.29
N GLN A 22 12.71 35.76 12.29
CA GLN A 22 13.10 34.38 12.57
C GLN A 22 12.36 33.40 11.66
N SER A 23 13.13 32.54 10.97
CA SER A 23 12.59 31.49 10.09
C SER A 23 12.04 30.27 10.84
N SER A 24 12.33 30.13 12.13
CA SER A 24 11.94 28.95 12.93
C SER A 24 11.65 29.32 14.38
N TYR A 25 10.53 28.84 14.90
CA TYR A 25 10.12 29.00 16.29
C TYR A 25 10.10 27.64 16.99
N ILE A 26 10.78 27.52 18.13
CA ILE A 26 10.84 26.25 18.90
C ILE A 26 9.90 26.37 20.10
N TYR A 27 8.74 25.74 20.00
CA TYR A 27 7.79 25.62 21.11
C TYR A 27 8.16 24.45 22.00
N LYS A 28 8.81 24.73 23.13
CA LYS A 28 9.02 23.72 24.18
C LYS A 28 7.79 23.69 25.07
N ALA A 29 7.17 22.52 25.22
CA ALA A 29 6.14 22.32 26.23
C ALA A 29 6.68 22.75 27.59
N ILE A 30 5.94 23.56 28.33
CA ILE A 30 6.33 24.04 29.66
C ILE A 30 6.48 22.81 30.55
N LYS A 31 7.72 22.35 30.74
CA LYS A 31 8.03 21.31 31.72
C LYS A 31 7.67 21.89 33.08
N LYS A 32 6.61 21.35 33.71
CA LYS A 32 6.20 21.70 35.09
C LYS A 32 7.27 21.37 36.16
N ASN A 33 8.43 20.85 35.76
CA ASN A 33 9.56 20.58 36.65
C ASN A 33 10.72 21.53 36.34
N ASN A 34 10.64 22.72 36.95
CA ASN A 34 11.72 23.34 37.70
C ASN A 34 11.18 24.64 38.31
N SER A 35 10.41 24.49 39.39
CA SER A 35 10.25 25.56 40.37
C SER A 35 11.58 25.74 41.11
N GLN A 36 12.56 26.37 40.47
CA GLN A 36 13.59 27.11 41.18
C GLN A 36 14.32 28.09 40.23
N VAL A 37 14.06 29.36 40.51
CA VAL A 37 14.88 30.54 40.19
C VAL A 37 14.96 30.95 38.72
N GLU A 38 13.88 31.54 38.20
CA GLU A 38 13.99 32.75 37.38
C GLU A 38 12.67 33.53 37.44
N ARG A 39 12.75 34.82 37.76
CA ARG A 39 11.58 35.70 37.97
C ARG A 39 10.72 35.73 36.70
N PRO A 40 9.41 35.41 36.75
CA PRO A 40 8.57 35.54 35.58
C PRO A 40 8.35 37.04 35.27
N SER A 41 8.73 37.46 34.06
CA SER A 41 8.39 38.77 33.51
C SER A 41 6.87 38.91 33.48
N LYS A 42 6.34 39.97 34.09
CA LYS A 42 4.90 40.29 34.17
C LYS A 42 4.28 40.29 32.76
N ARG A 43 3.62 39.20 32.37
CA ARG A 43 2.77 39.15 31.18
C ARG A 43 1.30 39.31 31.60
N ARG A 44 0.60 40.18 30.87
CA ARG A 44 -0.78 40.63 31.07
C ARG A 44 -1.74 39.42 31.13
N LYS A 45 -2.59 39.38 32.17
CA LYS A 45 -3.68 38.39 32.29
C LYS A 45 -4.64 38.56 31.11
N VAL A 46 -4.57 37.65 30.14
CA VAL A 46 -5.69 37.40 29.21
C VAL A 46 -6.60 36.40 29.93
N ALA A 47 -7.91 36.66 29.93
CA ALA A 47 -8.91 35.83 30.58
C ALA A 47 -8.74 34.37 30.16
N SER A 48 -8.63 33.45 31.13
CA SER A 48 -8.62 32.02 30.85
C SER A 48 -9.97 31.64 30.27
N ALA A 49 -10.01 31.31 28.98
CA ALA A 49 -11.08 30.49 28.45
C ALA A 49 -11.17 29.22 29.32
N PRO A 50 -12.37 28.74 29.68
CA PRO A 50 -12.51 27.51 30.44
C PRO A 50 -11.80 26.40 29.66
N ALA A 51 -10.81 25.78 30.29
CA ALA A 51 -10.11 24.65 29.73
C ALA A 51 -11.14 23.56 29.42
N SER A 52 -11.29 23.22 28.15
CA SER A 52 -11.96 21.99 27.74
C SER A 52 -11.30 20.82 28.48
N PRO A 53 -12.09 19.86 29.01
CA PRO A 53 -11.55 18.78 29.80
C PRO A 53 -10.65 17.90 28.92
N LYS A 54 -9.34 17.94 29.17
CA LYS A 54 -8.31 16.93 28.87
C LYS A 54 -8.68 15.88 27.80
N GLN A 55 -8.70 16.28 26.53
CA GLN A 55 -8.84 15.38 25.37
C GLN A 55 -7.48 14.90 24.81
N HIS A 56 -6.42 14.89 25.62
CA HIS A 56 -5.04 14.83 25.10
C HIS A 56 -4.39 13.44 24.97
N ASP A 57 -5.05 12.33 25.32
CA ASP A 57 -4.38 11.01 25.33
C ASP A 57 -5.01 9.94 24.41
N LEU A 58 -6.05 10.25 23.63
CA LEU A 58 -6.66 9.27 22.71
C LEU A 58 -6.46 9.69 21.24
N PRO A 59 -5.84 8.84 20.40
CA PRO A 59 -5.59 9.17 18.99
C PRO A 59 -6.85 9.09 18.11
N PHE A 60 -7.94 8.47 18.58
CA PHE A 60 -9.21 8.39 17.87
C PHE A 60 -10.19 9.43 18.40
N ALA A 61 -10.91 10.09 17.49
CA ALA A 61 -11.97 11.03 17.84
C ALA A 61 -13.25 10.27 18.27
N PRO A 62 -14.06 10.82 19.19
CA PRO A 62 -15.39 10.29 19.48
C PRO A 62 -16.30 10.44 18.26
N LEU A 63 -17.09 9.40 17.97
CA LEU A 63 -18.08 9.35 16.91
C LEU A 63 -19.47 9.73 17.44
N LEU A 64 -20.51 9.58 16.62
CA LEU A 64 -21.90 9.86 16.98
C LEU A 64 -22.08 11.32 17.46
N GLU A 65 -21.51 12.26 16.70
CA GLU A 65 -21.52 13.70 17.02
C GLU A 65 -20.90 14.08 18.38
N GLY A 66 -20.12 13.17 18.97
CA GLY A 66 -19.47 13.36 20.27
C GLY A 66 -20.15 12.63 21.43
N GLU A 67 -21.27 11.94 21.18
CA GLU A 67 -22.02 11.16 22.18
C GLU A 67 -21.42 9.76 22.42
N GLU A 68 -20.40 9.36 21.64
CA GLU A 68 -19.70 8.09 21.87
C GLU A 68 -18.95 8.09 23.22
N ASP A 69 -19.27 7.10 24.07
CA ASP A 69 -18.58 6.89 25.33
C ASP A 69 -17.06 6.71 25.16
N ILE A 70 -16.30 7.26 26.11
CA ILE A 70 -14.84 7.26 26.09
C ILE A 70 -14.29 5.82 26.14
N GLU A 71 -14.98 4.91 26.82
CA GLU A 71 -14.58 3.49 26.84
C GLU A 71 -14.78 2.82 25.48
N SER A 72 -15.81 3.20 24.70
CA SER A 72 -16.00 2.74 23.31
C SER A 72 -14.90 3.25 22.39
N VAL A 73 -14.48 4.52 22.51
CA VAL A 73 -13.35 5.08 21.76
C VAL A 73 -12.05 4.32 22.07
N LYS A 74 -11.78 4.08 23.36
CA LYS A 74 -10.61 3.27 23.79
C LYS A 74 -10.71 1.84 23.28
N LEU A 75 -11.89 1.25 23.27
CA LEU A 75 -12.13 -0.10 22.78
C LEU A 75 -11.80 -0.18 21.29
N ARG A 76 -12.29 0.74 20.44
CA ARG A 76 -11.97 0.78 19.00
C ARG A 76 -10.47 0.86 18.76
N TYR A 77 -9.77 1.72 19.49
CA TYR A 77 -8.32 1.86 19.35
C TYR A 77 -7.56 0.59 19.77
N ARG A 78 -7.94 -0.02 20.90
CA ARG A 78 -7.34 -1.29 21.37
C ARG A 78 -7.61 -2.43 20.40
N LEU A 79 -8.81 -2.52 19.83
CA LEU A 79 -9.16 -3.51 18.82
C LEU A 79 -8.30 -3.36 17.57
N PHE A 80 -8.13 -2.13 17.07
CA PHE A 80 -7.22 -1.85 15.96
C PHE A 80 -5.78 -2.28 16.26
N GLN A 81 -5.23 -1.90 17.42
CA GLN A 81 -3.86 -2.26 17.79
C GLN A 81 -3.65 -3.77 17.88
N ARG A 82 -4.58 -4.48 18.53
CA ARG A 82 -4.52 -5.95 18.67
C ARG A 82 -4.64 -6.64 17.32
N PHE A 83 -5.60 -6.21 16.50
CA PHE A 83 -5.81 -6.75 15.17
C PHE A 83 -4.58 -6.52 14.29
N TRP A 84 -4.10 -5.29 14.21
CA TRP A 84 -2.93 -4.95 13.41
C TRP A 84 -1.67 -5.68 13.87
N ALA A 85 -1.44 -5.86 15.18
CA ALA A 85 -0.27 -6.58 15.68
C ALA A 85 -0.21 -8.03 15.18
N ASN A 86 -1.36 -8.72 15.10
CA ASN A 86 -1.42 -10.08 14.54
C ASN A 86 -1.13 -10.07 13.03
N GLN A 87 -1.79 -9.17 12.29
CA GLN A 87 -1.58 -9.06 10.84
C GLN A 87 -0.13 -8.68 10.50
N ASP A 88 0.46 -7.73 11.22
CA ASP A 88 1.86 -7.32 11.05
C ASP A 88 2.82 -8.48 11.34
N GLN A 89 2.57 -9.28 12.39
CA GLN A 89 3.38 -10.47 12.66
C GLN A 89 3.38 -11.46 11.49
N GLN A 90 2.22 -11.68 10.86
CA GLN A 90 2.10 -12.56 9.69
C GLN A 90 2.82 -11.98 8.46
N ILE A 91 2.65 -10.68 8.21
CA ILE A 91 3.34 -9.97 7.12
C ILE A 91 4.85 -10.06 7.31
N GLN A 92 5.36 -9.76 8.52
CA GLN A 92 6.78 -9.87 8.81
C GLN A 92 7.29 -11.31 8.68
N ALA A 93 6.48 -12.33 9.00
CA ALA A 93 6.85 -13.72 8.79
C ALA A 93 6.99 -14.05 7.29
N ILE A 94 6.05 -13.60 6.45
CA ILE A 94 6.11 -13.78 4.99
C ILE A 94 7.35 -13.08 4.41
N LEU A 95 7.60 -11.81 4.78
CA LEU A 95 8.77 -11.08 4.30
C LEU A 95 10.08 -11.76 4.73
N ARG A 96 10.13 -12.28 5.96
CA ARG A 96 11.31 -13.00 6.47
C ARG A 96 11.57 -14.30 5.72
N ASP A 97 10.51 -15.00 5.33
CA ASP A 97 10.58 -16.25 4.58
C ASP A 97 11.13 -15.99 3.17
N VAL A 98 10.58 -14.99 2.46
CA VAL A 98 11.04 -14.57 1.13
C VAL A 98 12.52 -14.18 1.14
N ASP A 99 12.96 -13.41 2.14
CA ASP A 99 14.37 -13.03 2.23
C ASP A 99 15.29 -14.19 2.62
N SER A 100 14.77 -15.23 3.30
CA SER A 100 15.61 -16.26 3.92
C SER A 100 16.43 -17.04 2.91
N GLU A 101 15.86 -17.29 1.73
CA GLU A 101 16.53 -17.99 0.63
C GLU A 101 17.73 -17.19 0.13
N ILE A 102 17.55 -15.89 -0.11
CA ILE A 102 18.60 -15.00 -0.62
C ILE A 102 19.66 -14.78 0.46
N LEU A 103 19.23 -14.53 1.70
CA LEU A 103 20.13 -14.34 2.82
C LEU A 103 20.98 -15.59 3.07
N SER A 104 20.41 -16.80 2.97
CA SER A 104 21.19 -18.04 3.05
C SER A 104 22.23 -18.15 1.91
N SER A 105 21.85 -17.73 0.70
CA SER A 105 22.73 -17.76 -0.48
C SER A 105 23.87 -16.74 -0.37
N VAL A 106 23.59 -15.53 0.12
CA VAL A 106 24.58 -14.46 0.35
C VAL A 106 25.50 -14.82 1.52
N SER A 107 24.96 -15.32 2.63
CA SER A 107 25.77 -15.78 3.77
C SER A 107 26.71 -16.91 3.36
N ARG A 108 26.22 -17.92 2.60
CA ARG A 108 27.06 -18.98 2.05
C ARG A 108 28.16 -18.43 1.13
N PHE A 109 27.84 -17.42 0.32
CA PHE A 109 28.85 -16.76 -0.53
C PHE A 109 29.93 -16.07 0.31
N ILE A 110 29.57 -15.33 1.36
CA ILE A 110 30.52 -14.66 2.25
C ILE A 110 31.41 -15.68 2.98
N GLU A 111 30.86 -16.81 3.43
CA GLU A 111 31.62 -17.88 4.10
C GLU A 111 32.58 -18.61 3.17
N GLN A 112 32.20 -18.83 1.92
CA GLN A 112 33.04 -19.50 0.91
C GLN A 112 34.16 -18.60 0.38
N THR A 113 34.02 -17.30 0.58
CA THR A 113 34.94 -16.29 0.07
C THR A 113 36.15 -16.19 0.98
N SER A 114 37.34 -16.41 0.42
CA SER A 114 38.61 -16.22 1.11
C SER A 114 39.61 -15.54 0.17
N PRO A 115 40.63 -14.83 0.70
CA PRO A 115 41.66 -14.19 -0.12
C PRO A 115 42.38 -15.15 -1.08
N ALA A 116 42.47 -16.43 -0.71
CA ALA A 116 43.08 -17.49 -1.53
C ALA A 116 42.16 -17.99 -2.66
N THR A 117 40.85 -17.81 -2.54
CA THR A 117 39.86 -18.26 -3.53
C THR A 117 39.70 -17.24 -4.68
N CYS A 118 40.10 -15.99 -4.47
CA CYS A 118 39.78 -14.87 -5.36
C CYS A 118 40.97 -14.33 -6.17
N ASP A 119 42.14 -14.99 -6.17
CA ASP A 119 43.35 -14.58 -6.93
C ASP A 119 43.70 -13.08 -6.77
N GLY A 120 43.50 -12.52 -5.56
CA GLY A 120 43.77 -11.11 -5.26
C GLY A 120 42.69 -10.11 -5.75
N ARG A 121 41.57 -10.57 -6.32
CA ARG A 121 40.41 -9.73 -6.68
C ARG A 121 39.46 -9.58 -5.50
N ILE A 122 38.69 -8.49 -5.50
CA ILE A 122 37.67 -8.26 -4.48
C ILE A 122 36.39 -9.02 -4.86
N PRO A 123 35.90 -9.91 -3.98
CA PRO A 123 34.61 -10.59 -4.16
C PRO A 123 33.46 -9.58 -4.11
N ALA A 124 32.58 -9.62 -5.11
CA ALA A 124 31.46 -8.71 -5.27
C ALA A 124 30.14 -9.47 -5.45
N GLY A 125 29.19 -9.30 -4.54
CA GLY A 125 27.82 -9.78 -4.70
C GLY A 125 26.96 -8.73 -5.39
N LEU A 126 26.39 -9.06 -6.54
CA LEU A 126 25.53 -8.21 -7.35
C LEU A 126 24.09 -8.63 -7.12
N ILE A 127 23.35 -7.86 -6.31
CA ILE A 127 21.97 -8.20 -5.90
C ILE A 127 21.01 -7.36 -6.74
N THR A 128 20.21 -8.01 -7.58
CA THR A 128 19.17 -7.34 -8.37
C THR A 128 17.92 -7.15 -7.50
N LEU A 129 17.62 -5.90 -7.17
CA LEU A 129 16.53 -5.50 -6.27
C LEU A 129 15.24 -5.13 -7.02
N GLY A 130 15.35 -4.83 -8.32
CA GLY A 130 14.25 -4.25 -9.08
C GLY A 130 13.81 -2.91 -8.47
N SER A 131 12.49 -2.72 -8.34
CA SER A 131 11.89 -1.53 -7.73
C SER A 131 11.92 -1.51 -6.19
N ASN A 132 12.33 -2.61 -5.53
CA ASN A 132 12.21 -2.77 -4.09
C ASN A 132 13.51 -2.41 -3.34
N LEU A 133 13.81 -1.11 -3.22
CA LEU A 133 14.99 -0.61 -2.49
C LEU A 133 14.91 -0.80 -0.96
N SER A 134 13.73 -1.05 -0.39
CA SER A 134 13.56 -1.35 1.04
C SER A 134 14.07 -2.74 1.41
N LEU A 135 14.05 -3.70 0.47
CA LEU A 135 14.51 -5.06 0.70
C LEU A 135 15.99 -5.12 1.09
N MET A 136 16.85 -4.36 0.40
CA MET A 136 18.28 -4.34 0.71
C MET A 136 18.56 -3.90 2.15
N GLY A 137 17.82 -2.89 2.65
CA GLY A 137 17.95 -2.46 4.05
C GLY A 137 17.69 -3.62 5.02
N ARG A 138 16.55 -4.31 4.87
CA ARG A 138 16.16 -5.43 5.73
C ARG A 138 17.12 -6.62 5.62
N LEU A 139 17.55 -6.95 4.41
CA LEU A 139 18.52 -8.02 4.17
C LEU A 139 19.84 -7.72 4.87
N LEU A 140 20.33 -6.48 4.78
CA LEU A 140 21.58 -6.06 5.40
C LEU A 140 21.50 -6.02 6.93
N ASP A 141 20.37 -5.58 7.50
CA ASP A 141 20.15 -5.61 8.94
C ASP A 141 20.20 -7.05 9.48
N ARG A 142 19.52 -7.98 8.80
CA ARG A 142 19.54 -9.41 9.18
C ARG A 142 20.91 -10.05 8.97
N LEU A 143 21.58 -9.72 7.87
CA LEU A 143 22.93 -10.21 7.57
C LEU A 143 23.92 -9.70 8.62
N HIS A 144 23.77 -8.45 9.07
CA HIS A 144 24.55 -7.88 10.16
C HIS A 144 24.33 -8.63 11.48
N GLU A 145 23.08 -8.91 11.86
CA GLU A 145 22.76 -9.70 13.06
C GLU A 145 23.37 -11.12 13.01
N GLN A 146 23.30 -11.79 11.85
CA GLN A 146 23.87 -13.13 11.67
C GLN A 146 25.40 -13.16 11.67
N LEU A 147 26.06 -12.18 11.03
CA LEU A 147 27.52 -12.14 11.00
C LEU A 147 28.12 -11.73 12.36
N GLN A 148 27.40 -10.91 13.13
CA GLN A 148 27.80 -10.58 14.50
C GLN A 148 27.72 -11.77 15.44
N SER A 149 26.64 -12.56 15.38
CA SER A 149 26.46 -13.73 16.26
C SER A 149 27.54 -14.80 16.02
N ASN A 150 27.98 -14.98 14.77
CA ASN A 150 29.01 -15.95 14.39
C ASN A 150 30.45 -15.42 14.51
N THR A 151 30.66 -14.17 14.99
CA THR A 151 31.97 -13.47 15.00
C THR A 151 32.71 -13.51 13.65
N ALA A 152 31.97 -13.73 12.56
CA ALA A 152 32.51 -14.10 11.26
C ALA A 152 32.80 -12.88 10.38
N GLY A 153 32.12 -11.75 10.61
CA GLY A 153 32.29 -10.58 9.76
C GLY A 153 31.65 -9.32 10.31
N GLN A 154 32.00 -8.20 9.70
CA GLN A 154 31.41 -6.90 9.98
C GLN A 154 30.76 -6.33 8.73
N VAL A 155 29.51 -5.86 8.86
CA VAL A 155 28.77 -5.24 7.75
C VAL A 155 28.76 -3.73 7.92
N VAL A 156 29.15 -3.03 6.86
CA VAL A 156 29.12 -1.58 6.74
C VAL A 156 28.15 -1.23 5.61
N THR A 157 27.07 -0.55 5.94
CA THR A 157 26.09 -0.04 4.98
C THR A 157 26.53 1.33 4.45
N LEU A 158 26.40 1.54 3.14
CA LEU A 158 26.69 2.80 2.46
C LEU A 158 25.48 3.27 1.65
N ASP A 159 25.00 4.46 2.02
CA ASP A 159 23.98 5.19 1.28
C ASP A 159 24.62 6.28 0.43
N SER A 160 24.05 6.55 -0.75
CA SER A 160 24.52 7.59 -1.68
C SER A 160 24.52 8.98 -1.04
N GLY A 161 23.55 9.28 -0.17
CA GLY A 161 23.47 10.55 0.57
C GLY A 161 24.65 10.81 1.51
N ASN A 162 25.32 9.76 2.00
CA ASN A 162 26.49 9.87 2.86
C ASN A 162 27.81 9.95 2.08
N ALA A 163 27.74 9.82 0.75
CA ALA A 163 28.87 9.67 -0.16
C ALA A 163 29.14 10.91 -1.03
N SER A 164 29.27 12.08 -0.40
CA SER A 164 29.58 13.32 -1.13
C SER A 164 31.03 13.43 -1.58
N ASN A 165 31.99 12.86 -0.83
CA ASN A 165 33.39 12.78 -1.21
C ASN A 165 34.06 11.52 -0.62
N LEU A 166 35.22 11.14 -1.16
CA LEU A 166 35.94 9.94 -0.69
C LEU A 166 36.26 10.00 0.82
N LYS A 167 36.57 11.20 1.34
CA LYS A 167 36.89 11.40 2.77
C LYS A 167 35.67 11.13 3.67
N THR A 168 34.46 11.54 3.29
CA THR A 168 33.24 11.31 4.08
C THR A 168 32.87 9.83 4.05
N VAL A 169 33.03 9.18 2.89
CA VAL A 169 32.81 7.74 2.75
C VAL A 169 33.76 6.95 3.63
N LEU A 170 35.06 7.23 3.59
CA LEU A 170 36.05 6.54 4.41
C LEU A 170 35.80 6.76 5.91
N LYS A 171 35.47 7.99 6.33
CA LYS A 171 35.05 8.26 7.72
C LYS A 171 33.82 7.44 8.11
N HIS A 172 32.84 7.33 7.22
CA HIS A 172 31.64 6.54 7.46
C HIS A 172 31.96 5.05 7.59
N ILE A 173 32.76 4.51 6.66
CA ILE A 173 33.22 3.11 6.69
C ILE A 173 33.94 2.81 8.00
N ILE A 174 34.85 3.67 8.44
CA ILE A 174 35.60 3.47 9.68
C ILE A 174 34.68 3.61 10.89
N ARG A 175 33.79 4.61 10.92
CA ARG A 175 32.87 4.80 12.05
C ARG A 175 31.94 3.60 12.20
N SER A 176 31.22 3.22 11.15
CA SER A 176 30.34 2.04 11.15
C SER A 176 31.12 0.73 11.32
N GLY A 177 32.37 0.71 10.87
CA GLY A 177 33.33 -0.37 11.00
C GLY A 177 34.00 -0.49 12.39
N THR A 178 33.84 0.47 13.30
CA THR A 178 34.52 0.43 14.62
C THR A 178 33.56 0.49 15.79
N THR A 179 32.39 1.11 15.63
CA THR A 179 31.37 1.16 16.70
C THR A 179 30.59 -0.14 16.77
N PRO A 180 30.58 -0.88 17.90
CA PRO A 180 29.53 -1.85 18.15
C PRO A 180 28.21 -1.09 18.32
N THR A 181 27.17 -1.55 17.62
CA THR A 181 25.90 -0.88 17.35
C THR A 181 24.98 -0.73 18.58
N ASN A 182 25.48 -0.20 19.70
CA ASN A 182 24.69 0.19 20.88
C ASN A 182 25.28 1.47 21.49
N GLY A 183 24.91 2.62 20.93
CA GLY A 183 25.33 3.92 21.45
C GLY A 183 24.99 5.06 20.51
N ILE A 184 23.76 5.56 20.63
CA ILE A 184 23.33 6.85 20.09
C ILE A 184 24.29 7.94 20.59
N ASP A 185 24.74 8.76 19.65
CA ASP A 185 25.18 10.15 19.80
C ASP A 185 26.09 10.44 21.00
N GLY A 186 27.36 10.11 20.82
CA GLY A 186 28.44 10.56 21.68
C GLY A 186 29.75 10.31 20.96
N ASP A 187 30.54 11.37 20.80
CA ASP A 187 31.89 11.38 20.25
C ASP A 187 32.79 10.44 21.09
N ARG A 188 32.69 9.13 20.84
CA ARG A 188 33.47 8.11 21.54
C ARG A 188 34.81 7.99 20.86
N VAL A 189 35.80 8.51 21.56
CA VAL A 189 37.23 8.39 21.27
C VAL A 189 37.56 6.95 20.90
N LEU A 190 38.10 6.76 19.69
CA LEU A 190 38.70 5.51 19.20
C LEU A 190 39.67 4.94 20.26
N PRO A 191 39.88 3.60 20.36
CA PRO A 191 40.73 3.00 21.39
C PRO A 191 42.11 3.68 21.45
N MET A 192 42.44 4.30 22.58
CA MET A 192 43.59 5.21 22.77
C MET A 192 44.91 4.50 23.12
N ASP A 193 45.06 3.21 22.85
CA ASP A 193 46.24 2.43 23.27
C ASP A 193 47.17 2.07 22.09
N ARG A 194 47.58 3.08 21.31
CA ARG A 194 48.72 2.93 20.38
C ARG A 194 49.73 4.05 20.58
N THR A 195 50.94 3.66 20.97
CA THR A 195 52.15 4.51 20.98
C THR A 195 52.58 4.80 19.53
N GLY A 196 51.99 5.84 18.93
CA GLY A 196 52.31 6.28 17.56
C GLY A 196 51.60 7.58 17.15
N PRO A 197 51.91 8.13 15.96
CA PRO A 197 51.21 9.30 15.41
C PRO A 197 49.72 9.00 15.24
N LYS A 198 48.85 9.93 15.66
CA LYS A 198 47.39 9.73 15.62
C LYS A 198 46.92 9.65 14.15
N PRO A 199 46.40 8.49 13.69
CA PRO A 199 45.91 8.37 12.32
C PRO A 199 44.72 9.30 12.11
N LEU A 200 44.59 9.80 10.88
CA LEU A 200 43.47 10.64 10.49
C LEU A 200 42.17 9.81 10.52
N ALA A 201 41.04 10.43 10.87
CA ALA A 201 39.76 9.73 11.01
C ALA A 201 39.22 9.05 9.73
N TYR A 202 39.90 9.22 8.59
CA TYR A 202 39.59 8.61 7.30
C TYR A 202 40.66 7.59 6.85
N ASP A 203 41.60 7.24 7.73
CA ASP A 203 42.66 6.30 7.43
C ASP A 203 42.21 4.86 7.71
N LEU A 204 42.32 4.00 6.68
CA LEU A 204 41.94 2.59 6.77
C LEU A 204 42.82 1.78 7.73
N ASP A 205 43.98 2.32 8.15
CA ASP A 205 44.79 1.69 9.19
C ASP A 205 44.04 1.52 10.52
N ILE A 206 43.07 2.40 10.80
CA ILE A 206 42.19 2.29 11.98
C ILE A 206 41.31 1.03 11.86
N LEU A 207 40.71 0.83 10.69
CA LEU A 207 39.87 -0.33 10.42
C LEU A 207 40.69 -1.62 10.44
N HIS A 208 41.87 -1.63 9.82
CA HIS A 208 42.79 -2.77 9.84
C HIS A 208 43.21 -3.13 11.27
N GLY A 209 43.48 -2.13 12.11
CA GLY A 209 43.76 -2.34 13.53
C GLY A 209 42.61 -3.05 14.25
N HIS A 210 41.38 -2.60 14.02
CA HIS A 210 40.18 -3.19 14.61
C HIS A 210 39.93 -4.63 14.14
N VAL A 211 40.11 -4.89 12.84
CA VAL A 211 39.96 -6.22 12.22
C VAL A 211 40.94 -7.21 12.84
N LYS A 212 42.19 -6.78 13.10
CA LYS A 212 43.19 -7.61 13.78
C LYS A 212 42.88 -7.87 15.26
N GLU A 213 42.43 -6.84 15.98
CA GLU A 213 42.10 -6.95 17.41
C GLU A 213 40.91 -7.88 17.67
N LYS A 214 39.89 -7.84 16.81
CA LYS A 214 38.68 -8.68 16.95
C LYS A 214 38.72 -10.00 16.17
N GLY A 215 39.75 -10.24 15.36
CA GLY A 215 39.85 -11.44 14.52
C GLY A 215 38.75 -11.55 13.46
N ILE A 216 38.31 -10.41 12.91
CA ILE A 216 37.23 -10.35 11.92
C ILE A 216 37.69 -11.03 10.62
N ARG A 217 36.92 -12.01 10.12
CA ARG A 217 37.30 -12.76 8.91
C ARG A 217 36.96 -12.03 7.62
N ASN A 218 35.85 -11.29 7.58
CA ASN A 218 35.39 -10.55 6.39
C ASN A 218 34.81 -9.18 6.77
N VAL A 219 35.17 -8.13 6.02
CA VAL A 219 34.54 -6.80 6.11
C VAL A 219 33.65 -6.61 4.89
N VAL A 220 32.34 -6.71 5.10
CA VAL A 220 31.32 -6.57 4.06
C VAL A 220 30.95 -5.10 3.93
N ILE A 221 31.18 -4.50 2.76
CA ILE A 221 30.76 -3.14 2.41
C ILE A 221 29.57 -3.26 1.46
N ALA A 222 28.39 -2.85 1.93
CA ALA A 222 27.16 -2.96 1.17
C ALA A 222 26.68 -1.59 0.69
N PHE A 223 26.61 -1.42 -0.63
CA PHE A 223 26.06 -0.25 -1.31
C PHE A 223 24.57 -0.46 -1.52
N ARG A 224 23.73 0.30 -0.81
CA ARG A 224 22.27 0.16 -0.89
C ARG A 224 21.75 0.53 -2.29
N ASP A 225 22.15 1.72 -2.76
CA ASP A 225 21.71 2.30 -4.02
C ASP A 225 22.90 2.58 -4.94
N SER A 226 23.55 1.51 -5.43
CA SER A 226 24.81 1.63 -6.19
C SER A 226 24.73 2.55 -7.41
N GLU A 227 23.56 2.65 -8.05
CA GLU A 227 23.33 3.48 -9.23
C GLU A 227 23.25 4.99 -8.95
N SER A 228 23.00 5.37 -7.70
CA SER A 228 22.92 6.79 -7.30
C SER A 228 24.26 7.36 -6.84
N PHE A 229 25.32 6.55 -6.79
CA PHE A 229 26.66 7.01 -6.49
C PHE A 229 27.27 7.74 -7.68
N ASP A 230 28.12 8.72 -7.39
CA ASP A 230 28.97 9.30 -8.41
C ASP A 230 29.96 8.25 -8.94
N HIS A 231 30.06 8.18 -10.27
CA HIS A 231 30.86 7.16 -10.96
C HIS A 231 32.35 7.29 -10.65
N GLY A 232 32.87 8.53 -10.56
CA GLY A 232 34.27 8.79 -10.25
C GLY A 232 34.58 8.37 -8.81
N LEU A 233 33.74 8.78 -7.87
CA LEU A 233 33.89 8.40 -6.46
C LEU A 233 33.83 6.89 -6.23
N LEU A 234 32.92 6.19 -6.91
CA LEU A 234 32.81 4.73 -6.82
C LEU A 234 34.06 4.03 -7.38
N ALA A 235 34.58 4.52 -8.51
CA ALA A 235 35.82 4.01 -9.11
C ALA A 235 37.05 4.22 -8.21
N ASP A 236 37.20 5.41 -7.64
CA ASP A 236 38.28 5.74 -6.71
C ASP A 236 38.20 4.88 -5.45
N LEU A 237 36.99 4.69 -4.91
CA LEU A 237 36.77 3.88 -3.71
C LEU A 237 37.12 2.41 -3.96
N ILE A 238 36.64 1.80 -5.04
CA ILE A 238 36.94 0.38 -5.35
C ILE A 238 38.44 0.19 -5.60
N SER A 239 39.08 1.13 -6.30
CA SER A 239 40.53 1.10 -6.52
C SER A 239 41.29 1.17 -5.19
N LEU A 240 40.86 2.06 -4.28
CA LEU A 240 41.44 2.18 -2.95
C LEU A 240 41.22 0.91 -2.13
N LEU A 241 40.01 0.37 -2.08
CA LEU A 241 39.73 -0.89 -1.36
C LEU A 241 40.56 -2.06 -1.93
N SER A 242 40.78 -2.10 -3.25
CA SER A 242 41.61 -3.11 -3.90
C SER A 242 43.07 -3.05 -3.44
N SER A 243 43.62 -1.84 -3.27
CA SER A 243 44.98 -1.66 -2.75
C SER A 243 45.16 -2.10 -1.28
N TRP A 244 44.07 -2.32 -0.56
CA TRP A 244 44.05 -2.79 0.83
C TRP A 244 43.53 -4.22 0.98
N ALA A 245 43.21 -4.91 -0.14
CA ALA A 245 42.67 -6.27 -0.12
C ALA A 245 43.65 -7.31 0.45
N ASP A 246 44.95 -7.00 0.46
CA ASP A 246 46.01 -7.80 1.07
C ASP A 246 46.00 -7.77 2.61
N ARG A 247 45.52 -6.66 3.18
CA ARG A 247 45.51 -6.37 4.63
C ARG A 247 44.14 -6.54 5.26
N ILE A 248 43.08 -6.20 4.52
CA ILE A 248 41.69 -6.27 4.97
C ILE A 248 40.90 -7.10 3.96
N PRO A 249 40.26 -8.21 4.39
CA PRO A 249 39.44 -9.04 3.52
C PRO A 249 38.09 -8.34 3.25
N PHE A 250 38.03 -7.54 2.19
CA PHE A 250 36.81 -6.84 1.77
C PHE A 250 35.89 -7.76 0.95
N VAL A 251 34.58 -7.65 1.20
CA VAL A 251 33.53 -8.19 0.34
C VAL A 251 32.59 -7.04 -0.01
N LEU A 252 32.32 -6.82 -1.29
CA LEU A 252 31.41 -5.76 -1.73
C LEU A 252 30.04 -6.34 -2.04
N LEU A 253 28.97 -5.72 -1.57
CA LEU A 253 27.60 -6.03 -1.98
C LEU A 253 27.01 -4.81 -2.69
N PHE A 254 26.51 -4.99 -3.90
CA PHE A 254 25.89 -3.93 -4.68
C PHE A 254 24.39 -4.19 -4.83
N GLY A 255 23.57 -3.28 -4.30
CA GLY A 255 22.16 -3.19 -4.62
C GLY A 255 21.95 -2.50 -5.96
N ILE A 256 21.43 -3.26 -6.92
CA ILE A 256 21.20 -2.81 -8.30
C ILE A 256 19.70 -2.79 -8.54
N ALA A 257 19.16 -1.61 -8.86
CA ALA A 257 17.73 -1.44 -9.12
C ALA A 257 17.35 -1.87 -10.54
N THR A 258 18.24 -1.62 -11.50
CA THR A 258 18.04 -1.94 -12.91
C THR A 258 18.58 -3.33 -13.25
N SER A 259 19.44 -3.43 -14.26
CA SER A 259 20.06 -4.68 -14.70
C SER A 259 21.56 -4.67 -14.39
N VAL A 260 22.12 -5.85 -14.17
CA VAL A 260 23.56 -6.00 -13.88
C VAL A 260 24.40 -5.47 -15.04
N GLU A 261 23.91 -5.63 -16.27
CA GLU A 261 24.60 -5.20 -17.49
C GLU A 261 24.69 -3.66 -17.57
N LEU A 262 23.64 -2.94 -17.15
CA LEU A 262 23.66 -1.48 -17.10
C LEU A 262 24.61 -0.96 -16.02
N PHE A 263 24.68 -1.66 -14.88
CA PHE A 263 25.63 -1.33 -13.82
C PHE A 263 27.07 -1.61 -14.26
N GLU A 264 27.33 -2.75 -14.90
CA GLU A 264 28.66 -3.09 -15.43
C GLU A 264 29.11 -2.07 -16.48
N ALA A 265 28.23 -1.64 -17.38
CA ALA A 265 28.53 -0.64 -18.41
C ALA A 265 28.93 0.74 -17.84
N ARG A 266 28.53 1.04 -16.59
CA ARG A 266 28.89 2.28 -15.87
C ARG A 266 30.27 2.21 -15.24
N LEU A 267 30.84 1.02 -15.05
CA LEU A 267 32.15 0.84 -14.44
C LEU A 267 33.26 0.77 -15.51
N PRO A 268 34.42 1.44 -15.29
CA PRO A 268 35.57 1.25 -16.17
C PRO A 268 36.04 -0.22 -16.19
N ARG A 269 36.43 -0.72 -17.37
CA ARG A 269 36.90 -2.12 -17.53
C ARG A 269 38.09 -2.47 -16.64
N SER A 270 38.94 -1.50 -16.34
CA SER A 270 40.05 -1.66 -15.39
C SER A 270 39.56 -2.05 -13.99
N LEU A 271 38.43 -1.50 -13.57
CA LEU A 271 37.82 -1.73 -12.27
C LEU A 271 37.08 -3.07 -12.22
N VAL A 272 36.37 -3.43 -13.31
CA VAL A 272 35.69 -4.73 -13.44
C VAL A 272 36.69 -5.89 -13.30
N ASN A 273 37.91 -5.73 -13.82
CA ASN A 273 38.97 -6.73 -13.64
C ASN A 273 39.43 -6.92 -12.19
N LEU A 274 39.20 -5.94 -11.31
CA LEU A 274 39.51 -6.03 -9.89
C LEU A 274 38.41 -6.74 -9.09
N LEU A 275 37.23 -6.95 -9.68
CA LEU A 275 36.08 -7.53 -9.01
C LEU A 275 35.85 -8.98 -9.47
N GLN A 276 35.40 -9.82 -8.55
CA GLN A 276 34.84 -11.13 -8.85
C GLN A 276 33.35 -11.11 -8.53
N GLY A 277 32.56 -10.81 -9.55
CA GLY A 277 31.11 -10.68 -9.44
C GLY A 277 30.38 -12.02 -9.33
N ARG A 278 29.43 -12.13 -8.39
CA ARG A 278 28.41 -13.18 -8.34
C ARG A 278 27.03 -12.54 -8.32
N ARG A 279 26.18 -12.94 -9.26
CA ARG A 279 24.80 -12.45 -9.38
C ARG A 279 23.87 -13.19 -8.43
N PHE A 280 23.03 -12.43 -7.74
CA PHE A 280 21.91 -12.92 -6.92
C PHE A 280 20.64 -12.28 -7.45
N ASP A 281 19.78 -13.10 -8.05
CA ASP A 281 18.47 -12.66 -8.51
C ASP A 281 17.42 -12.92 -7.44
N ILE A 282 16.65 -11.87 -7.15
CA ILE A 282 15.51 -11.93 -6.24
C ILE A 282 14.28 -12.25 -7.08
N GLN A 283 13.59 -13.36 -6.75
CA GLN A 283 12.34 -13.69 -7.39
C GLN A 283 11.21 -12.73 -6.97
N ASP A 284 10.23 -12.63 -7.86
CA ASP A 284 9.33 -11.50 -8.10
C ASP A 284 8.56 -10.94 -6.88
N SER A 285 8.57 -9.61 -6.73
CA SER A 285 7.79 -8.89 -5.72
C SER A 285 6.27 -9.11 -5.84
N GLY A 286 5.79 -9.47 -7.04
CA GLY A 286 4.36 -9.73 -7.29
C GLY A 286 3.82 -10.90 -6.46
N ASP A 287 4.59 -11.99 -6.35
CA ASP A 287 4.20 -13.17 -5.56
C ASP A 287 4.16 -12.84 -4.06
N SER A 288 5.05 -11.96 -3.59
CA SER A 288 5.03 -11.51 -2.19
C SER A 288 3.77 -10.70 -1.87
N VAL A 289 3.32 -9.82 -2.78
CA VAL A 289 2.10 -9.02 -2.59
C VAL A 289 0.84 -9.91 -2.60
N ASP A 290 0.76 -10.85 -3.55
CA ASP A 290 -0.33 -11.86 -3.60
C ASP A 290 -0.36 -12.70 -2.32
N ARG A 291 0.80 -13.20 -1.89
CA ARG A 291 0.94 -14.00 -0.66
C ARG A 291 0.57 -13.22 0.60
N ILE A 292 0.94 -11.93 0.69
CA ILE A 292 0.52 -11.06 1.79
C ILE A 292 -1.01 -10.92 1.78
N TYR A 293 -1.60 -10.50 0.67
CA TYR A 293 -3.04 -10.28 0.60
C TYR A 293 -3.86 -11.55 0.90
N THR A 294 -3.48 -12.66 0.29
CA THR A 294 -4.17 -13.95 0.44
C THR A 294 -4.08 -14.46 1.87
N THR A 295 -2.89 -14.43 2.50
CA THR A 295 -2.72 -14.85 3.89
C THR A 295 -3.59 -14.03 4.84
N LEU A 296 -3.65 -12.71 4.64
CA LEU A 296 -4.43 -11.81 5.49
C LEU A 296 -5.94 -12.03 5.35
N GLN A 297 -6.45 -12.21 4.13
CA GLN A 297 -7.88 -12.42 3.89
C GLN A 297 -8.34 -13.82 4.32
N MET A 298 -7.50 -14.84 4.16
CA MET A 298 -7.79 -16.23 4.57
C MET A 298 -7.64 -16.46 6.07
N CYS A 299 -7.12 -15.49 6.82
CA CYS A 299 -6.83 -15.63 8.23
C CYS A 299 -8.12 -15.77 9.05
N GLN A 300 -8.36 -16.94 9.65
CA GLN A 300 -9.58 -17.24 10.42
C GLN A 300 -9.73 -16.41 11.71
N GLU A 301 -8.61 -15.89 12.24
CA GLU A 301 -8.61 -14.96 13.37
C GLU A 301 -8.95 -13.51 12.94
N GLY A 302 -9.05 -13.27 11.62
CA GLY A 302 -9.37 -11.98 11.05
C GLY A 302 -10.83 -11.58 11.30
N THR A 303 -11.06 -10.48 12.01
CA THR A 303 -12.40 -9.91 12.20
C THR A 303 -12.81 -8.93 11.10
N LEU A 304 -11.90 -8.58 10.20
CA LEU A 304 -12.07 -7.53 9.20
C LEU A 304 -11.48 -7.96 7.84
N TRP A 305 -12.32 -7.94 6.82
CA TRP A 305 -11.96 -8.20 5.43
C TRP A 305 -11.94 -6.90 4.62
N LEU A 306 -11.02 -6.83 3.66
CA LEU A 306 -10.99 -5.74 2.68
C LEU A 306 -11.97 -6.05 1.56
N GLY A 307 -12.81 -5.09 1.19
CA GLY A 307 -13.75 -5.24 0.09
C GLY A 307 -13.08 -5.20 -1.29
N PRO A 308 -13.85 -5.51 -2.35
CA PRO A 308 -13.32 -5.63 -3.70
C PRO A 308 -12.79 -4.30 -4.26
N ASN A 309 -13.43 -3.16 -3.97
CA ASN A 309 -12.97 -1.87 -4.48
C ASN A 309 -11.67 -1.42 -3.81
N VAL A 310 -11.58 -1.57 -2.49
CA VAL A 310 -10.35 -1.23 -1.75
C VAL A 310 -9.21 -2.13 -2.18
N SER A 311 -9.46 -3.44 -2.33
CA SER A 311 -8.47 -4.41 -2.79
C SER A 311 -7.98 -4.09 -4.20
N ARG A 312 -8.89 -3.80 -5.15
CA ARG A 312 -8.52 -3.37 -6.51
C ARG A 312 -7.62 -2.14 -6.50
N ILE A 313 -7.95 -1.11 -5.70
CA ILE A 313 -7.12 0.11 -5.59
C ILE A 313 -5.73 -0.20 -5.02
N LEU A 314 -5.62 -1.08 -4.03
CA LEU A 314 -4.34 -1.48 -3.46
C LEU A 314 -3.48 -2.25 -4.47
N PHE A 315 -4.09 -3.16 -5.24
CA PHE A 315 -3.39 -3.91 -6.29
C PHE A 315 -3.00 -3.02 -7.48
N GLU A 316 -3.92 -2.18 -7.99
CA GLU A 316 -3.64 -1.16 -9.02
C GLU A 316 -2.47 -0.27 -8.59
N LYS A 317 -2.45 0.17 -7.33
CA LYS A 317 -1.34 0.97 -6.80
C LYS A 317 -0.03 0.19 -6.77
N SER A 318 -0.07 -1.09 -6.38
CA SER A 318 1.13 -1.92 -6.33
C SER A 318 1.73 -2.17 -7.71
N SER A 319 0.88 -2.41 -8.72
CA SER A 319 1.30 -2.66 -10.11
C SER A 319 1.75 -1.39 -10.80
N ASP A 320 0.96 -0.32 -10.73
CA ASP A 320 1.15 0.88 -11.55
C ASP A 320 2.24 1.81 -10.99
N HIS A 321 2.47 1.76 -9.67
CA HIS A 321 3.47 2.57 -8.99
C HIS A 321 4.68 1.77 -8.47
N PHE A 322 4.81 0.50 -8.85
CA PHE A 322 5.90 -0.39 -8.42
C PHE A 322 6.13 -0.37 -6.91
N GLN A 323 5.04 -0.40 -6.14
CA GLN A 323 5.11 -0.24 -4.68
C GLN A 323 5.78 -1.46 -4.04
N SER A 324 6.63 -1.23 -3.04
CA SER A 324 7.23 -2.33 -2.29
C SER A 324 6.16 -3.12 -1.50
N PRO A 325 6.39 -4.40 -1.17
CA PRO A 325 5.50 -5.19 -0.33
C PRO A 325 5.22 -4.53 1.04
N GLU A 326 6.19 -3.80 1.61
CA GLU A 326 5.98 -3.05 2.85
C GLU A 326 5.09 -1.83 2.64
N GLY A 327 5.23 -1.17 1.48
CA GLY A 327 4.32 -0.12 1.06
C GLY A 327 2.88 -0.64 0.93
N PHE A 328 2.71 -1.83 0.34
CA PHE A 328 1.41 -2.49 0.23
C PHE A 328 0.84 -2.82 1.62
N ALA A 329 1.65 -3.38 2.52
CA ALA A 329 1.29 -3.63 3.92
C ALA A 329 0.87 -2.34 4.66
N ASN A 330 1.58 -1.23 4.45
CA ASN A 330 1.21 0.08 4.99
C ASN A 330 -0.12 0.60 4.40
N GLY A 331 -0.41 0.28 3.14
CA GLY A 331 -1.70 0.55 2.51
C GLY A 331 -2.84 -0.21 3.21
N ILE A 332 -2.64 -1.49 3.47
CA ILE A 332 -3.59 -2.32 4.23
C ILE A 332 -3.76 -1.78 5.66
N LYS A 333 -2.66 -1.41 6.33
CA LYS A 333 -2.70 -0.78 7.67
C LYS A 333 -3.59 0.44 7.69
N TYR A 334 -3.45 1.32 6.71
CA TYR A 334 -4.26 2.52 6.60
C TYR A 334 -5.74 2.19 6.34
N ALA A 335 -6.05 1.19 5.50
CA ALA A 335 -7.42 0.74 5.28
C ALA A 335 -8.07 0.21 6.58
N TYR A 336 -7.36 -0.62 7.34
CA TYR A 336 -7.82 -1.08 8.64
C TYR A 336 -7.98 0.06 9.65
N MET A 337 -6.99 0.96 9.72
CA MET A 337 -7.07 2.14 10.57
C MET A 337 -8.31 2.99 10.23
N ALA A 338 -8.57 3.24 8.94
CA ALA A 338 -9.71 4.01 8.49
C ALA A 338 -11.06 3.36 8.88
N HIS A 339 -11.15 2.03 8.81
CA HIS A 339 -12.32 1.29 9.28
C HIS A 339 -12.56 1.51 10.78
N PHE A 340 -11.58 1.23 11.64
CA PHE A 340 -11.74 1.37 13.10
C PHE A 340 -11.86 2.84 13.55
N PHE A 341 -11.31 3.78 12.78
CA PHE A 341 -11.38 5.22 13.07
C PHE A 341 -12.78 5.79 12.80
N ALA A 342 -13.40 5.44 11.66
CA ALA A 342 -14.64 6.06 11.19
C ALA A 342 -15.91 5.24 11.51
N ASN A 343 -15.79 3.94 11.85
CA ASN A 343 -16.95 3.07 12.04
C ASN A 343 -17.22 2.76 13.52
N PRO A 344 -18.38 3.18 14.10
CA PRO A 344 -18.74 2.84 15.48
C PRO A 344 -19.10 1.36 15.66
N LEU A 345 -19.55 0.68 14.60
CA LEU A 345 -19.92 -0.75 14.62
C LEU A 345 -18.72 -1.67 14.83
N SER A 346 -17.49 -1.16 14.62
CA SER A 346 -16.26 -1.92 14.83
C SER A 346 -16.08 -2.37 16.28
N THR A 347 -16.76 -1.74 17.23
CA THR A 347 -16.84 -2.17 18.65
C THR A 347 -17.45 -3.57 18.80
N LEU A 348 -18.39 -3.94 17.93
CA LEU A 348 -19.06 -5.25 17.91
C LEU A 348 -18.14 -6.39 17.46
N LEU A 349 -16.99 -6.08 16.86
CA LEU A 349 -15.99 -7.07 16.49
C LEU A 349 -15.21 -7.63 17.69
N SER A 350 -15.35 -7.02 18.88
CA SER A 350 -14.72 -7.50 20.11
C SER A 350 -15.15 -8.94 20.42
N ILE A 351 -14.16 -9.81 20.61
CA ILE A 351 -14.35 -11.21 21.08
C ILE A 351 -14.87 -11.24 22.53
N VAL A 352 -14.64 -10.16 23.28
CA VAL A 352 -15.04 -10.07 24.68
C VAL A 352 -16.52 -9.68 24.75
N GLU A 353 -17.36 -10.59 25.23
CA GLU A 353 -18.81 -10.43 25.42
C GLU A 353 -19.21 -9.32 26.43
N THR A 354 -18.26 -8.52 26.91
CA THR A 354 -18.43 -7.63 28.08
C THR A 354 -19.06 -6.28 27.78
N VAL A 355 -19.40 -5.95 26.53
CA VAL A 355 -20.23 -4.77 26.29
C VAL A 355 -21.68 -5.17 26.56
N ASN A 356 -22.07 -4.99 27.82
CA ASN A 356 -23.43 -4.69 28.26
C ASN A 356 -24.09 -3.83 27.18
N THR A 357 -25.32 -4.19 26.79
CA THR A 357 -26.22 -3.49 25.85
C THR A 357 -25.57 -2.30 25.10
N PRO A 358 -25.33 -2.40 23.78
CA PRO A 358 -24.84 -1.25 23.01
C PRO A 358 -25.68 -0.01 23.35
N GLY A 359 -25.03 1.15 23.50
CA GLY A 359 -25.74 2.40 23.78
C GLY A 359 -26.84 2.63 22.74
N SER A 360 -27.93 3.30 23.15
CA SER A 360 -29.09 3.51 22.27
C SER A 360 -28.68 4.10 20.90
N ASP A 361 -27.73 5.02 20.89
CA ASP A 361 -27.18 5.64 19.67
C ASP A 361 -26.46 4.64 18.74
N LEU A 362 -25.82 3.60 19.30
CA LEU A 362 -25.20 2.53 18.51
C LEU A 362 -26.27 1.62 17.89
N CYS A 363 -27.37 1.36 18.60
CA CYS A 363 -28.53 0.66 18.05
C CYS A 363 -29.19 1.47 16.92
N GLU A 364 -29.32 2.79 17.07
CA GLU A 364 -29.79 3.66 16.00
C GLU A 364 -28.83 3.67 14.80
N ALA A 365 -27.52 3.65 15.04
CA ALA A 365 -26.53 3.50 13.97
C ALA A 365 -26.70 2.18 13.21
N ILE A 366 -26.95 1.06 13.92
CA ILE A 366 -27.27 -0.24 13.30
C ILE A 366 -28.53 -0.15 12.44
N ARG A 367 -29.61 0.44 12.95
CA ARG A 367 -30.88 0.61 12.22
C ARG A 367 -30.74 1.46 10.96
N ASN A 368 -29.78 2.39 10.95
CA ASN A 368 -29.49 3.23 9.80
C ASN A 368 -28.58 2.59 8.74
N THR A 369 -28.02 1.41 9.01
CA THR A 369 -27.20 0.69 8.01
C THR A 369 -28.03 0.23 6.81
N PRO A 370 -27.47 0.24 5.59
CA PRO A 370 -28.16 -0.30 4.43
C PRO A 370 -28.41 -1.80 4.53
N SER A 371 -27.52 -2.57 5.17
CA SER A 371 -27.73 -4.01 5.41
C SER A 371 -28.94 -4.29 6.31
N PHE A 372 -29.14 -3.52 7.38
CA PHE A 372 -30.33 -3.65 8.24
C PHE A 372 -31.62 -3.45 7.45
N ARG A 373 -31.68 -2.38 6.64
CA ARG A 373 -32.88 -2.06 5.84
C ARG A 373 -33.24 -3.18 4.87
N ARG A 374 -32.25 -3.79 4.20
CA ARG A 374 -32.47 -4.95 3.33
C ARG A 374 -32.91 -6.17 4.11
N HIS A 375 -32.27 -6.45 5.25
CA HIS A 375 -32.62 -7.58 6.11
C HIS A 375 -34.08 -7.49 6.58
N VAL A 376 -34.52 -6.32 7.04
CA VAL A 376 -35.92 -6.09 7.43
C VAL A 376 -36.85 -6.24 6.24
N GLN A 377 -36.48 -5.76 5.06
CA GLN A 377 -37.28 -5.96 3.84
C GLN A 377 -37.45 -7.44 3.50
N HIS A 378 -36.38 -8.24 3.57
CA HIS A 378 -36.45 -9.69 3.38
C HIS A 378 -37.34 -10.37 4.42
N LEU A 379 -37.24 -10.00 5.70
CA LEU A 379 -38.13 -10.53 6.74
C LEU A 379 -39.62 -10.21 6.49
N LEU A 380 -39.90 -9.02 5.92
CA LEU A 380 -41.26 -8.64 5.54
C LEU A 380 -41.76 -9.45 4.34
N ASP A 381 -40.90 -9.73 3.37
CA ASP A 381 -41.21 -10.59 2.23
C ASP A 381 -41.47 -12.05 2.68
N ASP A 382 -40.75 -12.52 3.70
CA ASP A 382 -40.90 -13.84 4.32
C ASP A 382 -42.05 -13.94 5.34
N VAL A 383 -42.85 -12.87 5.50
CA VAL A 383 -44.03 -12.78 6.39
C VAL A 383 -43.68 -12.84 7.89
N GLU A 384 -42.42 -12.61 8.26
CA GLU A 384 -41.96 -12.54 9.66
C GLU A 384 -42.11 -11.12 10.24
N VAL A 385 -43.35 -10.61 10.28
CA VAL A 385 -43.63 -9.22 10.68
C VAL A 385 -43.31 -8.95 12.16
N GLU A 386 -43.48 -9.93 13.03
CA GLU A 386 -43.22 -9.77 14.47
C GLU A 386 -41.73 -9.69 14.78
N THR A 387 -40.88 -10.44 14.06
CA THR A 387 -39.42 -10.34 14.20
C THR A 387 -38.94 -8.99 13.69
N ALA A 388 -39.44 -8.54 12.54
CA ALA A 388 -39.15 -7.21 12.00
C ALA A 388 -39.55 -6.07 12.97
N ARG A 389 -40.73 -6.15 13.61
CA ARG A 389 -41.16 -5.17 14.62
C ARG A 389 -40.23 -5.17 15.83
N SER A 390 -39.90 -6.34 16.37
CA SER A 390 -39.00 -6.46 17.52
C SER A 390 -37.60 -5.87 17.26
N LEU A 391 -37.07 -6.03 16.03
CA LEU A 391 -35.77 -5.44 15.66
C LEU A 391 -35.79 -3.90 15.60
N ILE A 392 -36.96 -3.31 15.32
CA ILE A 392 -37.11 -1.86 15.23
C ILE A 392 -37.32 -1.26 16.63
N GLU A 393 -38.11 -1.92 17.49
CA GLU A 393 -38.54 -1.36 18.78
C GLU A 393 -37.63 -1.74 19.97
N ASP A 394 -37.03 -2.94 19.95
CA ASP A 394 -36.23 -3.46 21.08
C ASP A 394 -34.72 -3.42 20.79
N ASP A 395 -34.01 -2.55 21.53
CA ASP A 395 -32.56 -2.38 21.45
C ASP A 395 -31.79 -3.64 21.90
N GLU A 396 -32.29 -4.36 22.91
CA GLU A 396 -31.61 -5.55 23.45
C GLU A 396 -31.72 -6.72 22.47
N PHE A 397 -32.92 -6.93 21.92
CA PHE A 397 -33.15 -7.94 20.89
C PHE A 397 -32.32 -7.66 19.63
N LEU A 398 -32.29 -6.39 19.17
CA LEU A 398 -31.47 -5.97 18.03
C LEU A 398 -29.99 -6.27 18.26
N ALA A 399 -29.46 -5.96 19.44
CA ALA A 399 -28.07 -6.18 19.77
C ALA A 399 -27.69 -7.67 19.78
N GLN A 400 -28.54 -8.53 20.33
CA GLN A 400 -28.33 -9.98 20.35
C GLN A 400 -28.40 -10.56 18.94
N HIS A 401 -29.41 -10.15 18.15
CA HIS A 401 -29.58 -10.57 16.77
C HIS A 401 -28.42 -10.13 15.87
N ALA A 402 -27.96 -8.88 16.02
CA ALA A 402 -26.81 -8.35 15.28
C ALA A 402 -25.52 -9.13 15.60
N LYS A 403 -25.28 -9.50 16.87
CA LYS A 403 -24.14 -10.33 17.27
C LYS A 403 -24.21 -11.75 16.68
N ALA A 404 -25.40 -12.36 16.67
CA ALA A 404 -25.61 -13.67 16.08
C ALA A 404 -25.37 -13.66 14.56
N MET A 405 -25.94 -12.68 13.86
CA MET A 405 -25.78 -12.50 12.42
C MET A 405 -24.35 -12.12 12.03
N LEU A 406 -23.65 -11.37 12.87
CA LEU A 406 -22.21 -11.10 12.72
C LEU A 406 -21.40 -12.40 12.77
N ARG A 407 -21.69 -13.31 13.72
CA ARG A 407 -21.01 -14.61 13.81
C ARG A 407 -21.28 -15.47 12.57
N GLY A 408 -22.55 -15.60 12.19
CA GLY A 408 -22.94 -16.34 10.99
C GLY A 408 -22.36 -15.74 9.69
N GLY A 409 -22.24 -14.41 9.60
CA GLY A 409 -21.61 -13.72 8.49
C GLY A 409 -20.11 -14.04 8.35
N LYS A 410 -19.39 -14.08 9.48
CA LYS A 410 -17.97 -14.49 9.51
C LYS A 410 -17.77 -15.93 9.06
N GLU A 411 -18.62 -16.83 9.52
CA GLU A 411 -18.60 -18.25 9.12
C GLU A 411 -18.88 -18.40 7.61
N LYS A 412 -19.88 -17.67 7.09
CA LYS A 412 -20.18 -17.65 5.65
C LYS A 412 -19.02 -17.13 4.81
N ILE A 413 -18.34 -16.06 5.22
CA ILE A 413 -17.13 -15.57 4.52
C ILE A 413 -16.03 -16.62 4.56
N SER A 414 -15.78 -17.23 5.72
CA SER A 414 -14.78 -18.28 5.85
C SER A 414 -15.09 -19.43 4.88
N SER A 415 -16.31 -19.96 4.86
CA SER A 415 -16.73 -21.01 3.92
C SER A 415 -16.59 -20.58 2.46
N MET A 416 -16.94 -19.33 2.14
CA MET A 416 -16.76 -18.77 0.81
C MET A 416 -15.28 -18.77 0.40
N LEU A 417 -14.39 -18.29 1.26
CA LEU A 417 -12.95 -18.23 1.00
C LEU A 417 -12.33 -19.63 0.83
N HIS A 418 -12.71 -20.61 1.66
CA HIS A 418 -12.27 -22.00 1.48
C HIS A 418 -12.80 -22.60 0.17
N SER A 419 -14.01 -22.22 -0.27
CA SER A 419 -14.53 -22.64 -1.58
C SER A 419 -13.70 -22.04 -2.73
N VAL A 420 -13.21 -20.80 -2.60
CA VAL A 420 -12.32 -20.18 -3.58
C VAL A 420 -10.95 -20.87 -3.64
N GLU A 421 -10.37 -21.25 -2.50
CA GLU A 421 -9.15 -22.05 -2.47
C GLU A 421 -9.35 -23.41 -3.15
N SER A 422 -10.49 -24.05 -2.88
CA SER A 422 -10.88 -25.30 -3.52
C SER A 422 -11.01 -25.15 -5.03
N LEU A 423 -11.60 -24.06 -5.51
CA LEU A 423 -11.67 -23.71 -6.93
C LEU A 423 -10.27 -23.60 -7.53
N LEU A 424 -9.33 -22.93 -6.87
CA LEU A 424 -7.96 -22.80 -7.36
C LEU A 424 -7.24 -24.16 -7.48
N ILE A 425 -7.44 -25.06 -6.52
CA ILE A 425 -6.89 -26.42 -6.57
C ILE A 425 -7.43 -27.16 -7.80
N VAL A 426 -8.74 -27.09 -8.04
CA VAL A 426 -9.40 -27.69 -9.20
C VAL A 426 -8.84 -27.10 -10.51
N LEU A 427 -8.74 -25.76 -10.61
CA LEU A 427 -8.19 -25.07 -11.79
C LEU A 427 -6.74 -25.48 -12.09
N ARG A 428 -5.88 -25.55 -11.06
CA ARG A 428 -4.48 -25.98 -11.18
C ARG A 428 -4.39 -27.43 -11.63
N PHE A 429 -5.23 -28.31 -11.10
CA PHE A 429 -5.26 -29.72 -11.46
C PHE A 429 -5.68 -29.92 -12.94
N LEU A 430 -6.68 -29.15 -13.39
CA LEU A 430 -7.18 -29.21 -14.77
C LEU A 430 -6.25 -28.54 -15.80
N LYS A 431 -5.15 -27.91 -15.37
CA LYS A 431 -4.13 -27.26 -16.23
C LYS A 431 -4.73 -26.26 -17.23
N ILE A 432 -5.68 -25.45 -16.77
CA ILE A 432 -6.28 -24.41 -17.62
C ILE A 432 -5.20 -23.38 -17.99
N PRO A 433 -5.09 -22.96 -19.28
CA PRO A 433 -3.94 -22.20 -19.80
C PRO A 433 -3.76 -20.78 -19.21
N ARG A 434 -4.69 -20.32 -18.37
CA ARG A 434 -4.60 -19.10 -17.57
C ARG A 434 -5.19 -19.35 -16.18
N THR A 435 -4.42 -19.97 -15.29
CA THR A 435 -4.83 -20.06 -13.88
C THR A 435 -4.67 -18.67 -13.25
N PRO A 436 -5.77 -18.03 -12.81
CA PRO A 436 -5.70 -16.75 -12.13
C PRO A 436 -4.96 -16.88 -10.79
N MET A 437 -4.43 -15.76 -10.29
CA MET A 437 -3.87 -15.70 -8.94
C MET A 437 -4.98 -15.84 -7.90
N LEU A 438 -4.63 -16.29 -6.69
CA LEU A 438 -5.62 -16.46 -5.62
C LEU A 438 -6.21 -15.11 -5.20
N SER A 439 -5.42 -14.03 -5.18
CA SER A 439 -5.94 -12.68 -4.92
C SER A 439 -7.04 -12.27 -5.90
N GLU A 440 -6.86 -12.53 -7.19
CA GLU A 440 -7.84 -12.18 -8.23
C GLU A 440 -9.16 -12.93 -8.00
N LEU A 441 -9.08 -14.23 -7.72
CA LEU A 441 -10.26 -15.04 -7.41
C LEU A 441 -10.97 -14.56 -6.15
N ILE A 442 -10.22 -14.22 -5.09
CA ILE A 442 -10.80 -13.65 -3.86
C ILE A 442 -11.49 -12.32 -4.18
N ILE A 443 -10.86 -11.42 -4.93
CA ILE A 443 -11.45 -10.12 -5.29
C ILE A 443 -12.75 -10.30 -6.09
N GLN A 444 -12.79 -11.25 -7.03
CA GLN A 444 -14.00 -11.58 -7.80
C GLN A 444 -15.08 -12.26 -6.96
N ALA A 445 -14.70 -13.08 -5.97
CA ALA A 445 -15.64 -13.67 -5.03
C ALA A 445 -16.28 -12.59 -4.13
N LEU A 446 -15.45 -11.69 -3.60
CA LEU A 446 -15.89 -10.56 -2.77
C LEU A 446 -16.78 -9.58 -3.55
N SER A 447 -16.62 -9.46 -4.88
CA SER A 447 -17.52 -8.66 -5.73
C SER A 447 -18.83 -9.36 -6.10
N GLY A 448 -18.95 -10.67 -5.83
CA GLY A 448 -20.10 -11.49 -6.24
C GLY A 448 -20.11 -11.86 -7.73
N GLU A 449 -19.01 -11.60 -8.45
CA GLU A 449 -18.91 -11.82 -9.90
C GLU A 449 -18.36 -13.22 -10.25
N LEU A 450 -17.72 -13.91 -9.29
CA LEU A 450 -16.99 -15.16 -9.53
C LEU A 450 -17.88 -16.30 -10.08
N LEU A 451 -19.10 -16.47 -9.55
CA LEU A 451 -20.02 -17.53 -10.01
C LEU A 451 -20.36 -17.44 -11.50
N ASN A 452 -20.54 -16.22 -11.99
CA ASN A 452 -20.91 -15.93 -13.37
C ASN A 452 -19.68 -15.62 -14.25
N SER A 453 -18.47 -15.86 -13.72
CA SER A 453 -17.24 -15.59 -14.44
C SER A 453 -16.94 -16.67 -15.49
N THR A 454 -16.20 -16.29 -16.53
CA THR A 454 -15.67 -17.23 -17.53
C THR A 454 -14.76 -18.28 -16.91
N ILE A 455 -14.20 -18.03 -15.72
CA ILE A 455 -13.29 -18.95 -15.02
C ILE A 455 -14.04 -20.19 -14.55
N VAL A 456 -15.21 -20.00 -13.93
CA VAL A 456 -16.06 -21.11 -13.48
C VAL A 456 -16.64 -21.85 -14.68
N GLU A 457 -17.07 -21.13 -15.72
CA GLU A 457 -17.54 -21.75 -16.97
C GLU A 457 -16.45 -22.60 -17.64
N ASP A 458 -15.23 -22.08 -17.75
CA ASP A 458 -14.07 -22.79 -18.31
C ASP A 458 -13.69 -23.99 -17.44
N MET A 459 -13.77 -23.89 -16.12
CA MET A 459 -13.58 -25.01 -15.19
C MET A 459 -14.61 -26.11 -15.44
N LEU A 460 -15.90 -25.78 -15.47
CA LEU A 460 -16.97 -26.75 -15.70
C LEU A 460 -16.83 -27.40 -17.08
N ALA A 461 -16.45 -26.63 -18.10
CA ALA A 461 -16.16 -27.16 -19.44
C ALA A 461 -14.92 -28.08 -19.45
N ALA A 462 -13.88 -27.75 -18.70
CA ALA A 462 -12.67 -28.57 -18.57
C ALA A 462 -12.95 -29.88 -17.82
N ILE A 463 -13.76 -29.86 -16.75
CA ILE A 463 -14.25 -31.07 -16.07
C ILE A 463 -15.01 -31.94 -17.08
N LYS A 464 -15.91 -31.34 -17.86
CA LYS A 464 -16.67 -32.06 -18.90
C LYS A 464 -15.81 -32.75 -19.94
N LYS A 465 -14.67 -32.16 -20.30
CA LYS A 465 -13.72 -32.70 -21.29
C LYS A 465 -12.69 -33.67 -20.71
N SER A 466 -12.65 -33.85 -19.38
CA SER A 466 -11.57 -34.59 -18.72
C SER A 466 -11.75 -36.11 -18.78
N PRO A 467 -10.67 -36.88 -19.01
CA PRO A 467 -10.71 -38.34 -18.98
C PRO A 467 -10.73 -38.88 -17.54
N SER A 468 -11.14 -40.14 -17.38
CA SER A 468 -11.43 -40.73 -16.06
C SER A 468 -10.25 -40.76 -15.09
N ASN A 469 -9.02 -40.90 -15.59
CA ASN A 469 -7.80 -40.86 -14.78
C ASN A 469 -7.51 -39.47 -14.22
N THR A 470 -7.83 -38.42 -14.97
CA THR A 470 -7.73 -37.04 -14.49
C THR A 470 -8.81 -36.77 -13.46
N VAL A 471 -10.05 -37.23 -13.69
CA VAL A 471 -11.15 -37.02 -12.72
C VAL A 471 -10.92 -37.81 -11.42
N GLU A 472 -10.36 -39.01 -11.50
CA GLU A 472 -9.97 -39.78 -10.30
C GLU A 472 -8.90 -39.05 -9.48
N GLY A 473 -7.88 -38.52 -10.15
CA GLY A 473 -6.85 -37.69 -9.50
C GLY A 473 -7.41 -36.39 -8.94
N LEU A 474 -8.37 -35.77 -9.64
CA LEU A 474 -9.06 -34.56 -9.18
C LEU A 474 -9.83 -34.84 -7.89
N LEU A 475 -10.67 -35.88 -7.87
CA LEU A 475 -11.39 -36.28 -6.66
C LEU A 475 -10.42 -36.61 -5.51
N GLY A 476 -9.24 -37.16 -5.79
CA GLY A 476 -8.19 -37.37 -4.78
C GLY A 476 -7.49 -36.10 -4.29
N ALA A 477 -7.54 -35.01 -5.06
CA ALA A 477 -6.91 -33.73 -4.74
C ALA A 477 -7.89 -32.71 -4.12
N ILE A 478 -9.18 -33.03 -4.06
CA ILE A 478 -10.21 -32.19 -3.44
C ILE A 478 -9.94 -32.06 -1.93
N PRO A 479 -10.10 -30.87 -1.33
CA PRO A 479 -9.97 -30.67 0.11
C PRO A 479 -10.92 -31.54 0.94
N PRO A 480 -10.52 -31.96 2.17
CA PRO A 480 -11.30 -32.86 3.02
C PRO A 480 -12.70 -32.31 3.34
N VAL A 481 -12.84 -30.98 3.46
CA VAL A 481 -14.13 -30.30 3.71
C VAL A 481 -15.16 -30.59 2.60
N MET A 482 -14.71 -30.68 1.35
CA MET A 482 -15.58 -30.99 0.21
C MET A 482 -15.76 -32.51 0.04
N GLU A 483 -14.78 -33.32 0.46
CA GLU A 483 -14.89 -34.79 0.47
C GLU A 483 -15.90 -35.30 1.52
N GLU A 484 -16.07 -34.58 2.62
CA GLU A 484 -17.03 -34.93 3.68
C GLU A 484 -18.49 -34.83 3.20
N LEU A 485 -18.77 -34.02 2.18
CA LEU A 485 -20.10 -33.89 1.59
C LEU A 485 -20.55 -35.21 0.93
N ASP A 486 -21.74 -35.69 1.31
CA ASP A 486 -22.28 -36.97 0.86
C ASP A 486 -22.33 -37.10 -0.67
N VAL A 487 -22.62 -36.00 -1.37
CA VAL A 487 -22.66 -35.94 -2.85
C VAL A 487 -21.32 -36.33 -3.49
N PHE A 488 -20.21 -35.78 -2.99
CA PHE A 488 -18.88 -36.10 -3.55
C PHE A 488 -18.42 -37.52 -3.18
N ARG A 489 -18.86 -38.04 -2.03
CA ARG A 489 -18.61 -39.43 -1.61
C ARG A 489 -19.34 -40.44 -2.49
N GLU A 490 -20.60 -40.17 -2.80
CA GLU A 490 -21.41 -40.98 -3.72
C GLU A 490 -20.83 -40.96 -5.14
N LEU A 491 -20.40 -39.79 -5.62
CA LEU A 491 -19.74 -39.65 -6.92
C LEU A 491 -18.41 -40.43 -6.97
N ARG A 492 -17.60 -40.38 -5.91
CA ARG A 492 -16.37 -41.19 -5.81
C ARG A 492 -16.69 -42.68 -5.88
N GLY A 493 -17.70 -43.14 -5.16
CA GLY A 493 -18.15 -44.54 -5.21
C GLY A 493 -18.63 -44.95 -6.60
N THR A 494 -19.37 -44.06 -7.28
CA THR A 494 -19.87 -44.26 -8.64
C THR A 494 -18.71 -44.39 -9.63
N LEU A 495 -17.72 -43.50 -9.57
CA LEU A 495 -16.52 -43.56 -10.41
C LEU A 495 -15.74 -44.87 -10.18
N GLN A 496 -15.51 -45.27 -8.94
CA GLN A 496 -14.83 -46.53 -8.63
C GLN A 496 -15.59 -47.75 -9.18
N SER A 497 -16.93 -47.71 -9.15
CA SER A 497 -17.76 -48.76 -9.73
C SER A 497 -17.63 -48.82 -11.27
N LEU A 498 -17.53 -47.67 -11.94
CA LEU A 498 -17.34 -47.56 -13.39
C LEU A 498 -15.94 -48.03 -13.81
N LEU A 499 -14.91 -47.68 -13.05
CA LEU A 499 -13.53 -48.13 -13.28
C LEU A 499 -13.37 -49.64 -13.06
N ARG A 500 -14.06 -50.24 -12.08
CA ARG A 500 -14.08 -51.71 -11.89
C ARG A 500 -14.79 -52.45 -13.02
N LYS A 501 -15.75 -51.81 -13.69
CA LYS A 501 -16.52 -52.38 -14.81
C LYS A 501 -15.80 -52.23 -16.15
N SER A 502 -14.83 -51.32 -16.28
CA SER A 502 -14.07 -51.16 -17.52
C SER A 502 -13.02 -52.27 -17.64
N LYS A 503 -13.06 -53.00 -18.76
CA LYS A 503 -12.09 -54.06 -19.10
C LYS A 503 -11.03 -53.60 -20.12
N GLY A 504 -11.10 -52.34 -20.53
CA GLY A 504 -10.17 -51.74 -21.50
C GLY A 504 -8.94 -51.15 -20.82
N SER A 505 -7.78 -51.22 -21.50
CA SER A 505 -6.50 -50.69 -20.99
C SER A 505 -6.41 -49.15 -21.00
N GLY A 506 -7.44 -48.43 -21.48
CA GLY A 506 -7.44 -46.98 -21.63
C GLY A 506 -8.45 -46.28 -20.70
N PRO A 507 -8.28 -44.98 -20.41
CA PRO A 507 -9.21 -44.21 -19.59
C PRO A 507 -10.56 -44.04 -20.30
N LEU A 508 -11.65 -43.98 -19.52
CA LEU A 508 -12.98 -43.64 -20.02
C LEU A 508 -13.01 -42.16 -20.43
N ARG A 509 -13.70 -41.85 -21.52
CA ARG A 509 -13.74 -40.52 -22.12
C ARG A 509 -15.17 -40.08 -22.32
N SER A 510 -15.44 -38.80 -22.09
CA SER A 510 -16.78 -38.23 -22.24
C SER A 510 -17.07 -37.88 -23.70
N GLU A 511 -18.34 -37.63 -24.04
CA GLU A 511 -18.74 -37.10 -25.35
C GLU A 511 -18.04 -35.77 -25.70
N TYR A 512 -17.62 -35.01 -24.69
CA TYR A 512 -17.01 -33.69 -24.86
C TYR A 512 -15.51 -33.75 -25.15
N ASP A 513 -14.87 -34.91 -25.00
CA ASP A 513 -13.44 -35.10 -25.28
C ASP A 513 -13.15 -34.92 -26.78
N GLU A 514 -12.10 -34.15 -27.08
CA GLU A 514 -11.64 -33.89 -28.46
C GLU A 514 -11.24 -35.19 -29.19
N TYR A 515 -10.91 -36.25 -28.46
CA TYR A 515 -10.66 -37.58 -29.00
C TYR A 515 -11.85 -38.16 -29.79
N HIS A 516 -13.08 -37.81 -29.43
CA HIS A 516 -14.30 -38.21 -30.16
C HIS A 516 -14.70 -37.24 -31.28
N SER A 517 -13.95 -36.13 -31.45
CA SER A 517 -14.14 -35.18 -32.54
C SER A 517 -13.39 -35.65 -33.80
N ALA A 518 -14.10 -36.34 -34.70
CA ALA A 518 -13.52 -36.77 -35.97
C ALA A 518 -13.65 -35.63 -37.00
N HIS A 519 -12.55 -35.22 -37.61
CA HIS A 519 -12.57 -34.29 -38.72
C HIS A 519 -12.99 -35.02 -40.01
N LYS A 520 -14.18 -34.72 -40.54
CA LYS A 520 -14.58 -35.14 -41.90
C LYS A 520 -14.20 -34.04 -42.89
N THR A 521 -13.34 -34.37 -43.85
CA THR A 521 -13.05 -33.50 -45.00
C THR A 521 -14.13 -33.70 -46.07
N THR A 522 -14.96 -32.68 -46.32
CA THR A 522 -15.83 -32.65 -47.50
C THR A 522 -15.26 -31.66 -48.52
N VAL A 523 -15.03 -32.14 -49.74
CA VAL A 523 -14.57 -31.31 -50.85
C VAL A 523 -15.80 -30.79 -51.58
N VAL A 524 -16.04 -29.47 -51.53
CA VAL A 524 -17.10 -28.82 -52.31
C VAL A 524 -16.44 -27.75 -53.17
N GLY A 525 -16.43 -27.96 -54.48
CA GLY A 525 -15.95 -26.98 -55.47
C GLY A 525 -14.54 -26.45 -55.21
N GLN A 526 -13.52 -27.32 -55.21
CA GLN A 526 -12.09 -26.99 -55.01
C GLN A 526 -11.69 -26.41 -53.64
N ARG A 527 -12.61 -26.21 -52.69
CA ARG A 527 -12.28 -25.86 -51.29
C ARG A 527 -12.60 -27.03 -50.35
N VAL A 528 -11.60 -27.44 -49.56
CA VAL A 528 -11.76 -28.45 -48.51
C VAL A 528 -12.45 -27.78 -47.31
N LYS A 529 -13.68 -28.18 -46.98
CA LYS A 529 -14.33 -27.82 -45.72
C LYS A 529 -14.16 -28.98 -44.74
N LEU A 530 -13.48 -28.73 -43.63
CA LEU A 530 -13.39 -29.66 -42.50
C LEU A 530 -14.66 -29.49 -41.64
N THR A 531 -15.55 -30.47 -41.66
CA THR A 531 -16.71 -30.51 -40.75
C THR A 531 -16.41 -31.47 -39.60
N LYS A 532 -16.64 -31.03 -38.36
CA LYS A 532 -16.48 -31.88 -37.16
C LYS A 532 -17.66 -32.85 -37.08
N GLY A 533 -17.40 -34.16 -37.11
CA GLY A 533 -18.38 -35.22 -36.88
C GLY A 533 -18.12 -35.95 -35.55
N LYS A 534 -19.18 -36.29 -34.80
CA LYS A 534 -19.06 -37.04 -33.54
C LYS A 534 -18.92 -38.55 -33.81
N ALA A 535 -17.97 -39.22 -33.16
CA ALA A 535 -17.82 -40.67 -33.19
C ALA A 535 -18.96 -41.40 -32.42
N LYS A 536 -19.24 -42.67 -32.74
CA LYS A 536 -20.18 -43.50 -31.93
C LYS A 536 -19.52 -43.83 -30.59
N LEU A 537 -20.14 -43.40 -29.49
CA LEU A 537 -19.70 -43.64 -28.11
C LEU A 537 -19.98 -45.08 -27.66
N SER A 538 -19.10 -45.64 -26.81
CA SER A 538 -19.33 -46.91 -26.12
C SER A 538 -20.42 -46.75 -25.06
N LYS A 539 -21.08 -47.85 -24.66
CA LYS A 539 -22.03 -47.83 -23.53
C LYS A 539 -21.39 -47.32 -22.24
N GLN A 540 -20.12 -47.66 -22.00
CA GLN A 540 -19.36 -47.22 -20.83
C GLN A 540 -18.99 -45.73 -20.89
N ASP A 541 -18.74 -45.19 -22.09
CA ASP A 541 -18.47 -43.77 -22.28
C ASP A 541 -19.73 -42.92 -22.11
N ILE A 542 -20.91 -43.48 -22.40
CA ILE A 542 -22.21 -42.85 -22.12
C ILE A 542 -22.46 -42.76 -20.61
N GLU A 543 -22.24 -43.85 -19.87
CA GLU A 543 -22.32 -43.86 -18.40
C GLU A 543 -21.27 -42.93 -17.75
N TYR A 544 -20.08 -42.82 -18.34
CA TYR A 544 -19.08 -41.85 -17.90
C TYR A 544 -19.50 -40.41 -18.22
N THR A 545 -20.16 -40.16 -19.36
CA THR A 545 -20.68 -38.84 -19.72
C THR A 545 -21.78 -38.38 -18.76
N THR A 546 -22.66 -39.28 -18.32
CA THR A 546 -23.66 -38.95 -17.28
C THR A 546 -22.98 -38.61 -15.96
N PHE A 547 -22.02 -39.43 -15.53
CA PHE A 547 -21.24 -39.18 -14.31
C PHE A 547 -20.52 -37.82 -14.32
N VAL A 548 -19.89 -37.45 -15.44
CA VAL A 548 -19.19 -36.16 -15.55
C VAL A 548 -20.16 -34.97 -15.55
N ASN A 549 -21.36 -35.13 -16.10
CA ASN A 549 -22.41 -34.12 -15.99
C ASN A 549 -22.88 -33.96 -14.54
N ASP A 550 -23.11 -35.07 -13.83
CA ASP A 550 -23.51 -35.05 -12.42
C ASP A 550 -22.41 -34.41 -11.55
N LEU A 551 -21.15 -34.72 -11.83
CA LEU A 551 -20.00 -34.08 -11.19
C LEU A 551 -19.95 -32.57 -11.45
N SER A 552 -20.17 -32.15 -12.70
CA SER A 552 -20.23 -30.73 -13.06
C SER A 552 -21.36 -29.99 -12.33
N VAL A 553 -22.52 -30.63 -12.16
CA VAL A 553 -23.65 -30.07 -11.41
C VAL A 553 -23.31 -29.99 -9.92
N ALA A 554 -22.73 -31.04 -9.35
CA ALA A 554 -22.31 -31.05 -7.94
C ALA A 554 -21.31 -29.92 -7.61
N PHE A 555 -20.34 -29.65 -8.49
CA PHE A 555 -19.46 -28.49 -8.33
C PHE A 555 -20.22 -27.17 -8.45
N GLN A 556 -21.12 -27.04 -9.43
CA GLN A 556 -21.92 -25.83 -9.60
C GLN A 556 -22.80 -25.54 -8.38
N ASP A 557 -23.43 -26.57 -7.80
CA ASP A 557 -24.26 -26.48 -6.60
C ASP A 557 -23.43 -26.16 -5.35
N TYR A 558 -22.24 -26.76 -5.24
CA TYR A 558 -21.30 -26.45 -4.16
C TYR A 558 -20.86 -24.98 -4.20
N PHE A 559 -20.49 -24.47 -5.38
CA PHE A 559 -20.08 -23.07 -5.51
C PHE A 559 -21.25 -22.11 -5.34
N SER A 560 -22.43 -22.40 -5.89
CA SER A 560 -23.62 -21.54 -5.74
C SER A 560 -24.08 -21.43 -4.29
N SER A 561 -23.90 -22.48 -3.48
CA SER A 561 -24.24 -22.49 -2.06
C SER A 561 -23.26 -21.69 -1.20
N ASN A 562 -21.98 -21.60 -1.60
CA ASN A 562 -20.92 -20.97 -0.80
C ASN A 562 -20.52 -19.57 -1.28
N LEU A 563 -20.64 -19.26 -2.57
CA LEU A 563 -20.30 -17.96 -3.15
C LEU A 563 -21.51 -17.01 -3.09
N ILE A 564 -21.72 -16.43 -1.91
CA ILE A 564 -22.85 -15.51 -1.65
C ILE A 564 -22.37 -14.06 -1.78
N PRO A 565 -23.16 -13.14 -2.38
CA PRO A 565 -22.85 -11.72 -2.37
C PRO A 565 -22.77 -11.17 -0.93
N LEU A 566 -21.64 -10.58 -0.57
CA LEU A 566 -21.42 -10.09 0.81
C LEU A 566 -22.33 -8.93 1.21
N GLN A 567 -22.81 -8.16 0.23
CA GLN A 567 -23.69 -7.02 0.46
C GLN A 567 -25.09 -7.43 0.94
N ASP A 568 -25.45 -8.70 0.76
CA ASP A 568 -26.73 -9.26 1.19
C ASP A 568 -26.68 -9.75 2.65
N LEU A 569 -25.49 -9.84 3.23
CA LEU A 569 -25.33 -10.21 4.64
C LEU A 569 -25.66 -9.03 5.54
N PHE A 570 -26.55 -9.24 6.51
CA PHE A 570 -26.77 -8.28 7.58
C PHE A 570 -25.47 -8.06 8.37
N MET A 571 -25.18 -6.80 8.75
CA MET A 571 -23.98 -6.38 9.49
C MET A 571 -22.65 -6.48 8.73
N HIS A 572 -22.65 -6.64 7.40
CA HIS A 572 -21.40 -6.70 6.63
C HIS A 572 -20.54 -5.44 6.81
N GLU A 573 -21.13 -4.26 7.04
CA GLU A 573 -20.41 -3.01 7.26
C GLU A 573 -19.53 -3.03 8.52
N ALA A 574 -19.82 -3.92 9.48
CA ALA A 574 -19.01 -4.06 10.68
C ALA A 574 -17.70 -4.83 10.43
N PHE A 575 -17.67 -5.78 9.48
CA PHE A 575 -16.51 -6.65 9.23
C PHE A 575 -15.95 -6.57 7.81
N LEU A 576 -16.57 -5.80 6.91
CA LEU A 576 -16.10 -5.55 5.55
C LEU A 576 -15.83 -4.06 5.38
N TYR A 577 -14.65 -3.72 4.88
CA TYR A 577 -14.30 -2.34 4.56
C TYR A 577 -14.14 -2.14 3.06
N ASP A 578 -15.08 -1.42 2.43
CA ASP A 578 -15.08 -1.17 0.98
C ASP A 578 -15.34 0.29 0.58
N LEU A 579 -14.91 1.25 1.42
CA LEU A 579 -15.08 2.68 1.10
C LEU A 579 -14.01 3.15 0.12
N LYS A 580 -14.42 3.39 -1.14
CA LYS A 580 -13.54 3.81 -2.24
C LYS A 580 -12.97 5.23 -2.07
N THR A 581 -13.81 6.20 -1.72
CA THR A 581 -13.43 7.63 -1.74
C THR A 581 -12.32 7.96 -0.73
N PRO A 582 -12.37 7.58 0.56
CA PRO A 582 -11.35 7.99 1.52
C PRO A 582 -9.99 7.36 1.20
N ILE A 583 -9.99 6.13 0.69
CA ILE A 583 -8.78 5.40 0.32
C ILE A 583 -8.13 6.01 -0.93
N LYS A 584 -8.94 6.32 -1.94
CA LYS A 584 -8.44 6.93 -3.18
C LYS A 584 -7.85 8.32 -2.93
N ASP A 585 -8.50 9.13 -2.12
CA ASP A 585 -8.04 10.49 -1.79
C ASP A 585 -6.75 10.48 -0.96
N ALA A 586 -6.61 9.52 -0.04
CA ALA A 586 -5.42 9.36 0.78
C ALA A 586 -4.21 8.82 -0.01
N PHE A 587 -4.41 7.83 -0.88
CA PHE A 587 -3.32 7.17 -1.59
C PHE A 587 -2.96 7.80 -2.93
N THR A 588 -3.93 8.38 -3.63
CA THR A 588 -3.74 9.03 -4.93
C THR A 588 -4.28 10.45 -4.88
N PRO A 589 -3.73 11.33 -4.02
CA PRO A 589 -4.19 12.70 -3.93
C PRO A 589 -3.99 13.39 -5.28
N ARG A 590 -5.01 14.13 -5.72
CA ARG A 590 -4.99 14.88 -6.99
C ARG A 590 -4.92 16.39 -6.71
N PRO A 591 -3.83 16.90 -6.09
CA PRO A 591 -3.77 18.29 -5.64
C PRO A 591 -3.95 19.27 -6.80
N ARG A 592 -3.44 18.94 -7.98
CA ARG A 592 -3.63 19.75 -9.20
C ARG A 592 -5.11 19.89 -9.55
N TYR A 593 -5.83 18.77 -9.67
CA TYR A 593 -7.25 18.78 -10.02
C TYR A 593 -8.07 19.54 -8.97
N THR A 594 -7.77 19.35 -7.68
CA THR A 594 -8.44 20.06 -6.59
C THR A 594 -8.22 21.58 -6.68
N ILE A 595 -6.98 22.03 -6.96
CA ILE A 595 -6.68 23.46 -7.13
C ILE A 595 -7.38 24.01 -8.38
N GLU A 596 -7.30 23.32 -9.52
CA GLU A 596 -7.96 23.74 -10.76
C GLU A 596 -9.47 23.85 -10.58
N ARG A 597 -10.10 22.86 -9.92
CA ARG A 597 -11.53 22.85 -9.61
C ARG A 597 -11.92 23.97 -8.66
N ALA A 598 -11.15 24.19 -7.59
CA ALA A 598 -11.39 25.28 -6.64
C ALA A 598 -11.29 26.66 -7.30
N LEU A 599 -10.37 26.84 -8.24
CA LEU A 599 -10.23 28.10 -8.97
C LEU A 599 -11.31 28.28 -10.05
N SER A 600 -11.73 27.21 -10.75
CA SER A 600 -12.76 27.28 -11.79
C SER A 600 -14.19 27.38 -11.23
N ALA A 601 -14.47 26.62 -10.16
CA ALA A 601 -15.77 26.44 -9.53
C ALA A 601 -15.63 26.61 -8.00
N PRO A 602 -15.39 27.84 -7.50
CA PRO A 602 -15.15 28.09 -6.08
C PRO A 602 -16.34 27.75 -5.17
N PHE A 603 -17.57 27.84 -5.70
CA PHE A 603 -18.80 27.55 -4.97
C PHE A 603 -19.02 26.06 -4.67
N ASP A 604 -18.22 25.16 -5.25
CA ASP A 604 -18.18 23.75 -4.83
C ASP A 604 -17.62 23.61 -3.40
N TYR A 605 -16.82 24.59 -2.95
CA TYR A 605 -16.14 24.58 -1.64
C TYR A 605 -16.67 25.68 -0.71
N LEU A 606 -17.08 26.82 -1.27
CA LEU A 606 -17.65 27.93 -0.53
C LEU A 606 -19.16 27.75 -0.45
N ILE A 607 -19.67 27.42 0.74
CA ILE A 607 -21.10 27.45 1.02
C ILE A 607 -21.55 28.91 1.01
N THR A 608 -22.26 29.32 -0.03
CA THR A 608 -22.93 30.63 -0.06
C THR A 608 -24.18 30.54 0.80
N SER A 609 -24.27 31.35 1.85
CA SER A 609 -25.49 31.50 2.64
C SER A 609 -26.63 31.93 1.72
N ALA A 610 -27.66 31.10 1.61
CA ALA A 610 -28.82 31.27 0.75
C ALA A 610 -29.80 32.38 1.24
N ASP A 611 -29.28 33.44 1.86
CA ASP A 611 -30.10 34.56 2.35
C ASP A 611 -30.22 35.70 1.33
N ASP A 612 -29.47 35.66 0.21
CA ASP A 612 -29.56 36.66 -0.87
C ASP A 612 -30.03 36.01 -2.19
N GLU A 613 -31.34 35.75 -2.31
CA GLU A 613 -31.97 35.27 -3.56
C GLU A 613 -31.85 36.26 -4.74
N ASN A 614 -31.29 37.47 -4.53
CA ASN A 614 -31.21 38.54 -5.53
C ASN A 614 -29.79 39.01 -5.88
N THR A 615 -28.74 38.33 -5.43
CA THR A 615 -27.37 38.69 -5.82
C THR A 615 -26.59 37.44 -6.15
N THR A 616 -26.25 37.24 -7.43
CA THR A 616 -25.33 36.17 -7.82
C THR A 616 -24.01 36.39 -7.07
N PRO A 617 -23.55 35.43 -6.25
CA PRO A 617 -22.33 35.62 -5.47
C PRO A 617 -21.16 35.89 -6.42
N SER A 618 -20.47 37.02 -6.23
CA SER A 618 -19.31 37.37 -7.06
C SER A 618 -18.19 36.38 -6.82
N LYS A 619 -17.56 35.91 -7.90
CA LYS A 619 -16.43 34.98 -7.81
C LYS A 619 -15.25 35.65 -7.08
N PRO A 620 -14.47 34.92 -6.28
CA PRO A 620 -13.23 35.45 -5.70
C PRO A 620 -12.29 36.01 -6.78
N ALA A 621 -11.55 37.06 -6.45
CA ALA A 621 -10.62 37.75 -7.36
C ALA A 621 -9.66 36.79 -8.08
N ILE A 622 -9.13 35.80 -7.36
CA ILE A 622 -8.23 34.79 -7.92
C ILE A 622 -8.92 33.85 -8.93
N SER A 623 -10.19 33.50 -8.72
CA SER A 623 -10.97 32.68 -9.65
C SER A 623 -11.29 33.42 -10.94
N ILE A 624 -11.60 34.73 -10.85
CA ILE A 624 -11.79 35.59 -12.04
C ILE A 624 -10.49 35.65 -12.84
N LEU A 625 -9.37 35.94 -12.15
CA LEU A 625 -8.06 36.00 -12.79
C LEU A 625 -7.65 34.64 -13.39
N TYR A 626 -8.04 33.53 -12.77
CA TYR A 626 -7.80 32.19 -13.29
C TYR A 626 -8.64 31.85 -14.54
N SER A 627 -9.88 32.33 -14.63
CA SER A 627 -10.70 32.19 -15.85
C SER A 627 -10.04 32.91 -17.02
N LEU A 628 -9.63 34.16 -16.82
CA LEU A 628 -8.88 34.95 -17.80
C LEU A 628 -7.53 34.33 -18.13
N TYR A 629 -6.83 33.83 -17.11
CA TYR A 629 -5.63 33.04 -17.31
C TYR A 629 -5.95 31.86 -18.23
N SER A 630 -7.02 31.09 -18.04
CA SER A 630 -7.30 29.90 -18.86
C SER A 630 -7.57 30.24 -20.33
N GLU A 631 -8.22 31.37 -20.61
CA GLU A 631 -8.56 31.82 -21.97
C GLU A 631 -7.36 32.44 -22.74
N THR A 632 -6.38 32.98 -22.03
CA THR A 632 -5.26 33.70 -22.66
C THR A 632 -4.21 32.77 -23.29
N GLY A 633 -3.37 33.31 -24.17
CA GLY A 633 -2.26 32.57 -24.78
C GLY A 633 -1.10 32.26 -23.83
N SER A 634 -0.03 31.66 -24.35
CA SER A 634 1.17 31.32 -23.55
C SER A 634 1.95 32.51 -22.98
N LEU A 635 1.75 33.69 -23.56
CA LEU A 635 2.37 34.95 -23.20
C LEU A 635 1.27 36.00 -23.09
N VAL A 636 1.14 36.62 -21.93
CA VAL A 636 0.01 37.50 -21.59
C VAL A 636 0.55 38.88 -21.22
N ASN A 637 0.00 39.92 -21.83
CA ASN A 637 0.30 41.31 -21.45
C ASN A 637 -0.41 41.61 -20.12
N VAL A 638 0.34 42.12 -19.13
CA VAL A 638 -0.20 42.42 -17.79
C VAL A 638 -1.32 43.47 -17.85
N TYR A 639 -1.18 44.47 -18.72
CA TYR A 639 -2.16 45.55 -18.83
C TYR A 639 -3.50 45.07 -19.39
N ASP A 640 -3.48 44.23 -20.43
CA ASP A 640 -4.69 43.66 -21.03
C ASP A 640 -5.39 42.73 -20.04
N LEU A 641 -4.61 41.95 -19.28
CA LEU A 641 -5.12 41.08 -18.23
C LEU A 641 -5.78 41.86 -17.08
N TRP A 642 -5.17 42.97 -16.66
CA TRP A 642 -5.75 43.89 -15.68
C TRP A 642 -7.08 44.48 -16.16
N ARG A 643 -7.12 44.99 -17.40
CA ARG A 643 -8.35 45.56 -17.98
C ARG A 643 -9.48 44.53 -18.04
N ALA A 644 -9.19 43.32 -18.51
CA ALA A 644 -10.17 42.24 -18.55
C ALA A 644 -10.66 41.83 -17.15
N TYR A 645 -9.75 41.76 -16.16
CA TYR A 645 -10.10 41.49 -14.77
C TYR A 645 -11.03 42.57 -14.20
N PHE A 646 -10.69 43.84 -14.38
CA PHE A 646 -11.47 44.96 -13.86
C PHE A 646 -12.88 44.99 -14.45
N THR A 647 -13.03 44.68 -15.75
CA THR A 647 -14.35 44.55 -16.39
C THR A 647 -15.17 43.40 -15.79
N MET A 648 -14.57 42.25 -15.53
CA MET A 648 -15.29 41.10 -14.95
C MET A 648 -15.59 41.25 -13.46
N ALA A 649 -14.74 41.96 -12.72
CA ALA A 649 -14.92 42.19 -11.29
C ALA A 649 -15.93 43.31 -10.98
N GLY A 650 -16.16 44.23 -11.93
CA GLY A 650 -17.01 45.41 -11.75
C GLY A 650 -18.53 45.18 -11.82
N GLY A 651 -19.00 44.00 -12.23
CA GLY A 651 -20.44 43.69 -12.33
C GLY A 651 -21.21 44.54 -13.36
N GLU A 652 -22.50 44.25 -13.55
CA GLU A 652 -23.41 45.05 -14.41
C GLU A 652 -23.92 46.32 -13.70
N ASP A 653 -23.74 46.44 -12.39
CA ASP A 653 -24.09 47.62 -11.60
C ASP A 653 -22.90 48.59 -11.56
N GLY A 654 -22.87 49.48 -12.55
CA GLY A 654 -21.86 50.53 -12.72
C GLY A 654 -21.90 51.61 -11.64
N GLU A 655 -21.56 51.29 -10.41
CA GLU A 655 -21.06 52.25 -9.43
C GLU A 655 -19.53 52.14 -9.35
N GLU A 656 -18.87 53.29 -9.32
CA GLU A 656 -17.41 53.47 -9.42
C GLU A 656 -16.63 52.56 -8.44
N SER A 657 -16.34 51.33 -8.85
CA SER A 657 -15.44 50.44 -8.13
C SER A 657 -14.08 51.13 -8.04
N ASP A 658 -13.58 51.36 -6.82
CA ASP A 658 -12.30 52.03 -6.58
C ASP A 658 -11.20 51.29 -7.35
N GLU A 659 -10.68 51.92 -8.42
CA GLU A 659 -9.65 51.35 -9.29
C GLU A 659 -8.43 50.92 -8.46
N ARG A 660 -8.14 51.61 -7.35
CA ARG A 660 -7.04 51.26 -6.45
C ARG A 660 -7.32 49.96 -5.69
N GLN A 661 -8.54 49.76 -5.22
CA GLN A 661 -8.94 48.54 -4.53
C GLN A 661 -8.95 47.35 -5.50
N GLY A 662 -9.50 47.53 -6.70
CA GLY A 662 -9.44 46.53 -7.76
C GLY A 662 -8.00 46.14 -8.11
N LEU A 663 -7.11 47.13 -8.22
CA LEU A 663 -5.70 46.92 -8.55
C LEU A 663 -4.96 46.17 -7.44
N ALA A 664 -5.26 46.48 -6.17
CA ALA A 664 -4.70 45.76 -5.03
C ALA A 664 -5.12 44.29 -5.01
N LEU A 665 -6.42 44.01 -5.26
CA LEU A 665 -6.94 42.64 -5.36
C LEU A 665 -6.34 41.88 -6.55
N PHE A 666 -6.17 42.55 -7.69
CA PHE A 666 -5.50 41.99 -8.87
C PHE A 666 -4.05 41.62 -8.57
N TYR A 667 -3.27 42.50 -7.94
CA TYR A 667 -1.89 42.19 -7.57
C TYR A 667 -1.78 41.09 -6.52
N SER A 668 -2.71 41.03 -5.55
CA SER A 668 -2.79 39.91 -4.58
C SER A 668 -3.04 38.59 -5.30
N ALA A 669 -4.10 38.53 -6.12
CA ALA A 669 -4.44 37.35 -6.90
C ALA A 669 -3.31 36.93 -7.85
N LEU A 670 -2.64 37.89 -8.49
CA LEU A 670 -1.49 37.62 -9.35
C LEU A 670 -0.29 37.06 -8.57
N SER A 671 -0.04 37.58 -7.37
CA SER A 671 0.99 37.09 -6.47
C SER A 671 0.69 35.66 -6.00
N GLU A 672 -0.56 35.37 -5.67
CA GLU A 672 -1.02 34.02 -5.29
C GLU A 672 -0.87 33.03 -6.45
N LEU A 673 -1.29 33.38 -7.67
CA LEU A 673 -1.09 32.53 -8.86
C LEU A 673 0.40 32.30 -9.18
N LYS A 674 1.24 33.30 -8.91
CA LYS A 674 2.70 33.18 -9.03
C LYS A 674 3.27 32.26 -7.94
N MET A 675 2.79 32.35 -6.71
CA MET A 675 3.17 31.47 -5.60
C MET A 675 2.76 30.01 -5.87
N MET A 676 1.60 29.79 -6.49
CA MET A 676 1.16 28.47 -6.96
C MET A 676 1.93 27.96 -8.19
N GLY A 677 2.82 28.78 -8.78
CA GLY A 677 3.66 28.40 -9.91
C GLY A 677 2.95 28.40 -11.27
N MET A 678 1.74 28.98 -11.37
CA MET A 678 0.99 29.06 -12.63
C MET A 678 1.55 30.12 -13.57
N ILE A 679 2.07 31.21 -13.00
CA ILE A 679 2.57 32.37 -13.74
C ILE A 679 4.03 32.66 -13.35
N LYS A 680 4.86 32.97 -14.35
CA LYS A 680 6.22 33.53 -14.17
C LYS A 680 6.36 34.82 -14.96
N HIS A 681 7.20 35.74 -14.49
CA HIS A 681 7.54 36.91 -15.29
C HIS A 681 8.34 36.51 -16.52
N SER A 682 7.99 37.09 -17.67
CA SER A 682 8.74 36.90 -18.90
C SER A 682 10.11 37.55 -18.78
N LYS A 683 11.17 36.79 -19.07
CA LYS A 683 12.51 37.34 -19.31
C LYS A 683 12.68 37.88 -20.74
N LYS A 684 11.75 37.57 -21.65
CA LYS A 684 11.84 37.88 -23.09
C LYS A 684 11.14 39.17 -23.50
N LYS A 685 10.08 39.56 -22.79
CA LYS A 685 9.31 40.79 -23.05
C LYS A 685 8.97 41.46 -21.71
N ILE A 686 9.20 42.77 -21.66
CA ILE A 686 8.83 43.63 -20.51
C ILE A 686 7.31 43.65 -20.39
N ASP A 687 6.78 43.69 -19.16
CA ASP A 687 5.34 43.71 -18.83
C ASP A 687 4.51 42.53 -19.36
N HIS A 688 5.18 41.39 -19.60
CA HIS A 688 4.52 40.16 -19.98
C HIS A 688 4.69 39.06 -18.94
N LEU A 689 3.62 38.29 -18.77
CA LEU A 689 3.55 37.09 -17.98
C LEU A 689 3.67 35.88 -18.90
N VAL A 690 4.43 34.88 -18.46
CA VAL A 690 4.55 33.58 -19.10
C VAL A 690 3.78 32.57 -18.26
N LYS A 691 2.89 31.83 -18.92
CA LYS A 691 2.27 30.65 -18.31
C LYS A 691 3.33 29.58 -18.07
N SER A 692 3.57 29.22 -16.81
CA SER A 692 4.63 28.29 -16.42
C SER A 692 4.15 26.89 -16.11
N ALA A 693 2.93 26.73 -15.62
CA ALA A 693 2.31 25.42 -15.38
C ALA A 693 1.16 25.17 -16.37
N TRP A 694 0.92 23.89 -16.68
CA TRP A 694 -0.31 23.39 -17.33
C TRP A 694 -0.46 23.69 -18.83
N LYS A 695 0.66 23.79 -19.55
CA LYS A 695 0.67 23.65 -21.01
C LYS A 695 0.31 22.22 -21.40
N GLY A 696 -0.79 22.05 -22.15
CA GLY A 696 -0.99 20.97 -23.11
C GLY A 696 -0.75 19.55 -22.61
N LEU A 697 -1.63 19.07 -21.73
CA LEU A 697 -1.99 17.66 -21.62
C LEU A 697 -3.52 17.59 -21.61
#